data_AF-A0A1W2FXK1-F1
#
_entry.id   AF-A0A1W2FXK1-F1
#
_cell.length_a   1.000
_cell.length_b   1.000
_cell.length_c   1.000
_cell.angle_alpha   90.00
_cell.angle_beta   90.00
_cell.angle_gamma   90.00
#
_symmetry.space_group_name_H-M   'P 1'
#
loop_
_entity.id
_entity.type
_entity.pdbx_description
1 polymer ?
#
loop_
_entity_poly.entity_id
_entity_poly.type
_entity_poly.pdbx_seq_one_letter_code
_entity_poly.pdbx_strand_id
1 'polypeptide(L)'
;MPTLAALWPPAALEGVRLLILGGEACPAELVTRLAADGREVWNTYGPTETTVVACASRLYDNEAVRIGLPLDGWQLAVVDTSGNLVRHGDVGELVIGGVGLGRYLDPVRDAERYAPLEALGWSRAYRTGDLVRAEAAGLLFVGRVDDQVKISGRRVELGEIDAVLSALPGVTAAACAVHKTAAGAPVLVGYVVANGTFDEAYAREILTRRLPAGLVPRLVELPALPMKTSGKVDRGALPWPLTTRAADAEEFRTPTEEWLGGQWAEVLGVQPGRGDDFFGLGGGSLAAARLVSLLRKRFPTVSVPDVYQRPSLPDLAEWLDGLRAEKPSRRTVLPTPRRAGLVQAAVQFVLFTVTGVKWVLALMILNDLLDLVDPDPFAPETSWWIVLGIWVALVSPIGRLGIVLAATRLLRRGITPGEHPRGGGVHLRLWTLERIAVTFGMSGFTGTHWASRYARVLGCTVGEDVILHSMPPVTGLAVFGDRCTVEPEVDLAGWWLDGDVLRVGTIHIGTDARVGARSTVLPGVRIGDGAEILPGSCVTTTVPAGRRYAGTPLHDVGAAGEDWPAPRRDAGRRWNLVYTVSLMGLAALPVLLSIPWMLLAYYLVRDDETLNAALGHLLLVVPVATVGAVVMYASVVVALVRLAGLGIADGMYPARGRVAWCVWLTDRLVRSSRVNLFPLYASLATPSWLRAHRPQRRSFHSGHIAPVDPGERRRFPCR
;
A
#
# COMPACT_ATOMS: atom_id res chain seq x y z
N MET A 1 -10.71 13.63 -7.68
CA MET A 1 -10.59 15.07 -8.00
C MET A 1 -11.71 15.46 -8.96
N PRO A 2 -12.51 16.48 -8.64
CA PRO A 2 -13.57 17.01 -9.53
C PRO A 2 -13.10 17.25 -10.97
N THR A 3 -11.93 17.86 -11.13
CA THR A 3 -11.39 18.23 -12.44
C THR A 3 -11.10 17.04 -13.37
N LEU A 4 -10.75 15.87 -12.81
CA LEU A 4 -10.57 14.64 -13.58
C LEU A 4 -11.92 13.98 -13.89
N ALA A 5 -12.84 13.98 -12.93
CA ALA A 5 -14.19 13.48 -13.15
C ALA A 5 -14.92 14.24 -14.26
N ALA A 6 -14.62 15.54 -14.42
CA ALA A 6 -15.09 16.36 -15.52
C ALA A 6 -14.77 15.78 -16.91
N LEU A 7 -13.69 15.01 -17.05
CA LEU A 7 -13.22 14.45 -18.32
C LEU A 7 -13.85 13.10 -18.68
N TRP A 8 -14.56 12.44 -17.75
CA TRP A 8 -15.11 11.12 -18.01
C TRP A 8 -16.35 11.17 -18.91
N PRO A 9 -16.45 10.30 -19.94
CA PRO A 9 -17.63 10.22 -20.77
C PRO A 9 -18.81 9.60 -19.98
N PRO A 10 -20.07 9.99 -20.26
CA PRO A 10 -21.24 9.48 -19.55
C PRO A 10 -21.33 7.95 -19.50
N ALA A 11 -21.03 7.28 -20.63
CA ALA A 11 -21.07 5.82 -20.74
C ALA A 11 -20.09 5.11 -19.78
N ALA A 12 -18.96 5.74 -19.44
CA ALA A 12 -18.02 5.17 -18.46
C ALA A 12 -18.57 5.21 -17.03
N LEU A 13 -19.63 5.99 -16.78
CA LEU A 13 -20.24 6.15 -15.47
C LEU A 13 -21.49 5.29 -15.28
N GLU A 14 -22.07 4.70 -16.33
CA GLU A 14 -23.35 3.97 -16.29
C GLU A 14 -23.40 2.82 -15.26
N GLY A 15 -22.26 2.20 -14.94
CA GLY A 15 -22.16 1.16 -13.89
C GLY A 15 -21.65 1.64 -12.54
N VAL A 16 -21.37 2.95 -12.38
CA VAL A 16 -20.77 3.50 -11.16
C VAL A 16 -21.87 3.91 -10.19
N ARG A 17 -22.01 3.16 -9.10
CA ARG A 17 -22.97 3.44 -8.01
C ARG A 17 -22.52 4.58 -7.08
N LEU A 18 -21.21 4.70 -6.82
CA LEU A 18 -20.66 5.63 -5.83
C LEU A 18 -19.45 6.36 -6.41
N LEU A 19 -19.52 7.70 -6.41
CA LEU A 19 -18.43 8.60 -6.74
C LEU A 19 -18.03 9.40 -5.51
N ILE A 20 -16.75 9.33 -5.15
CA ILE A 20 -16.19 10.13 -4.06
C ILE A 20 -15.21 11.14 -4.66
N LEU A 21 -15.55 12.42 -4.54
CA LEU A 21 -14.77 13.55 -5.00
C LEU A 21 -14.15 14.23 -3.78
N GLY A 22 -12.98 14.83 -3.98
CA GLY A 22 -12.26 15.53 -2.93
C GLY A 22 -10.96 16.09 -3.48
N GLY A 23 -10.27 16.86 -2.64
CA GLY A 23 -8.97 17.49 -2.96
C GLY A 23 -9.06 18.85 -3.65
N GLU A 24 -10.14 19.17 -4.35
CA GLU A 24 -10.42 20.48 -4.94
C GLU A 24 -11.88 20.90 -4.67
N ALA A 25 -12.20 22.19 -4.79
CA ALA A 25 -13.58 22.64 -4.79
C ALA A 25 -14.32 22.01 -5.99
N CYS A 26 -15.51 21.47 -5.76
CA CYS A 26 -16.34 20.89 -6.82
C CYS A 26 -17.25 21.99 -7.41
N PRO A 27 -17.23 22.23 -8.73
CA PRO A 27 -18.19 23.13 -9.35
C PRO A 27 -19.61 22.58 -9.30
N ALA A 28 -20.61 23.45 -9.16
CA ALA A 28 -22.01 23.07 -9.13
C ALA A 28 -22.46 22.42 -10.44
N GLU A 29 -21.98 22.90 -11.59
CA GLU A 29 -22.33 22.33 -12.90
C GLU A 29 -21.86 20.87 -13.04
N LEU A 30 -20.72 20.55 -12.41
CA LEU A 30 -20.23 19.17 -12.38
C LEU A 30 -21.11 18.28 -11.49
N VAL A 31 -21.65 18.82 -10.40
CA VAL A 31 -22.58 18.09 -9.54
C VAL A 31 -23.83 17.73 -10.32
N THR A 32 -24.46 18.69 -11.01
CA THR A 32 -25.64 18.45 -11.86
C THR A 32 -25.42 17.32 -12.87
N ARG A 33 -24.21 17.24 -13.44
CA ARG A 33 -23.87 16.19 -14.40
C ARG A 33 -23.64 14.82 -13.76
N LEU A 34 -23.04 14.78 -12.57
CA LEU A 34 -22.59 13.53 -11.94
C LEU A 34 -23.66 12.92 -11.02
N ALA A 35 -24.43 13.76 -10.33
CA ALA A 35 -25.53 13.37 -9.45
C ALA A 35 -26.74 13.00 -10.31
N ALA A 36 -26.85 11.70 -10.60
CA ALA A 36 -27.94 11.11 -11.37
C ALA A 36 -28.68 10.08 -10.50
N ASP A 37 -29.90 9.74 -10.91
CA ASP A 37 -30.69 8.72 -10.22
C ASP A 37 -29.93 7.39 -10.12
N GLY A 38 -29.83 6.86 -8.90
CA GLY A 38 -29.08 5.63 -8.61
C GLY A 38 -27.58 5.80 -8.42
N ARG A 39 -27.02 7.02 -8.57
CA ARG A 39 -25.61 7.32 -8.29
C ARG A 39 -25.44 8.25 -7.11
N GLU A 40 -24.69 7.78 -6.11
CA GLU A 40 -24.27 8.61 -4.98
C GLU A 40 -23.00 9.38 -5.35
N VAL A 41 -23.05 10.70 -5.21
CA VAL A 41 -21.86 11.56 -5.36
C VAL A 41 -21.57 12.20 -4.01
N TRP A 42 -20.35 12.03 -3.52
CA TRP A 42 -19.89 12.56 -2.24
C TRP A 42 -18.77 13.55 -2.47
N ASN A 43 -18.86 14.72 -1.86
CA ASN A 43 -17.75 15.64 -1.71
C ASN A 43 -17.09 15.37 -0.36
N THR A 44 -15.76 15.22 -0.38
CA THR A 44 -14.96 14.91 0.80
C THR A 44 -13.86 15.94 0.96
N TYR A 45 -13.60 16.28 2.22
CA TYR A 45 -12.58 17.23 2.58
C TYR A 45 -11.77 16.72 3.75
N GLY A 46 -10.46 16.88 3.65
CA GLY A 46 -9.51 16.57 4.70
C GLY A 46 -8.10 16.94 4.22
N PRO A 47 -7.34 17.74 4.96
CA PRO A 47 -5.91 17.87 4.72
C PRO A 47 -5.18 16.56 5.03
N THR A 48 -3.95 16.40 4.51
CA THR A 48 -3.10 15.23 4.79
C THR A 48 -2.84 15.08 6.29
N GLU A 49 -2.73 16.21 6.98
CA GLU A 49 -2.56 16.36 8.42
C GLU A 49 -3.72 15.77 9.25
N THR A 50 -4.84 15.45 8.61
CA THR A 50 -6.03 14.85 9.21
C THR A 50 -6.42 13.55 8.50
N THR A 51 -5.45 12.74 8.08
CA THR A 51 -5.66 11.38 7.55
C THR A 51 -6.76 11.29 6.49
N VAL A 52 -6.47 11.85 5.31
CA VAL A 52 -7.26 11.76 4.07
C VAL A 52 -8.58 12.54 4.09
N VAL A 53 -9.54 12.20 4.97
CA VAL A 53 -10.88 12.81 4.99
C VAL A 53 -11.34 13.04 6.42
N ALA A 54 -11.65 14.29 6.75
CA ALA A 54 -12.20 14.71 8.03
C ALA A 54 -13.72 14.95 7.99
N CYS A 55 -14.25 15.44 6.87
CA CYS A 55 -15.68 15.65 6.67
C CYS A 55 -16.13 15.29 5.26
N ALA A 56 -17.43 15.03 5.12
CA ALA A 56 -18.04 14.71 3.84
C ALA A 56 -19.47 15.22 3.75
N SER A 57 -19.89 15.54 2.52
CA SER A 57 -21.28 15.83 2.17
C SER A 57 -21.68 14.97 0.99
N ARG A 58 -22.88 14.40 1.04
CA ARG A 58 -23.52 13.95 -0.19
C ARG A 58 -23.90 15.18 -1.02
N LEU A 59 -23.72 15.07 -2.33
CA LEU A 59 -24.03 16.11 -3.30
C LEU A 59 -25.34 15.78 -4.00
N TYR A 60 -26.20 16.78 -4.09
CA TYR A 60 -27.46 16.74 -4.81
C TYR A 60 -27.47 17.84 -5.86
N ASP A 61 -28.24 17.61 -6.94
CA ASP A 61 -28.47 18.65 -7.92
C ASP A 61 -29.22 19.83 -7.29
N ASN A 62 -28.90 21.05 -7.72
CA ASN A 62 -29.46 22.32 -7.22
C ASN A 62 -29.24 22.64 -5.73
N GLU A 63 -28.34 21.95 -5.05
CA GLU A 63 -27.90 22.31 -3.69
C GLU A 63 -26.51 22.97 -3.70
N ALA A 64 -26.25 23.79 -2.67
CA ALA A 64 -24.92 24.35 -2.46
C ALA A 64 -23.89 23.24 -2.22
N VAL A 65 -22.73 23.34 -2.89
CA VAL A 65 -21.64 22.38 -2.76
C VAL A 65 -20.96 22.56 -1.39
N ARG A 66 -21.26 21.64 -0.47
CA ARG A 66 -20.70 21.61 0.88
C ARG A 66 -19.50 20.69 0.97
N ILE A 67 -18.55 21.00 1.86
CA ILE A 67 -17.54 20.03 2.31
C ILE A 67 -18.09 19.12 3.41
N GLY A 68 -19.20 19.54 4.04
CA GLY A 68 -20.10 18.68 4.79
C GLY A 68 -19.87 18.66 6.30
N LEU A 69 -20.25 17.54 6.92
CA LEU A 69 -20.23 17.31 8.37
C LEU A 69 -19.08 16.36 8.75
N PRO A 70 -18.58 16.44 10.00
CA PRO A 70 -17.50 15.57 10.48
C PRO A 70 -17.85 14.09 10.29
N LEU A 71 -16.87 13.31 9.84
CA LEU A 71 -16.94 11.84 9.88
C LEU A 71 -16.67 11.35 11.31
N ASP A 72 -17.05 10.11 11.60
CA ASP A 72 -16.82 9.49 12.91
C ASP A 72 -15.36 9.58 13.36
N GLY A 73 -15.15 10.05 14.59
CA GLY A 73 -13.83 10.24 15.19
C GLY A 73 -13.16 11.59 14.89
N TRP A 74 -13.79 12.46 14.09
CA TRP A 74 -13.37 13.84 13.85
C TRP A 74 -14.21 14.86 14.61
N GLN A 75 -13.58 15.97 14.95
CA GLN A 75 -14.23 17.14 15.55
C GLN A 75 -13.83 18.37 14.74
N LEU A 76 -14.82 19.15 14.30
CA LEU A 76 -14.60 20.33 13.46
C LEU A 76 -15.15 21.56 14.18
N ALA A 77 -14.39 22.65 14.14
CA ALA A 77 -14.78 23.93 14.70
C ALA A 77 -14.42 25.06 13.73
N VAL A 78 -15.23 26.11 13.72
CA VAL A 78 -14.96 27.34 12.95
C VAL A 78 -14.65 28.44 13.95
N VAL A 79 -13.46 29.02 13.85
CA VAL A 79 -12.94 29.95 14.87
C VAL A 79 -12.49 31.28 14.27
N ASP A 80 -12.47 32.31 15.12
CA ASP A 80 -11.88 33.61 14.80
C ASP A 80 -10.35 33.58 14.93
N THR A 81 -9.70 34.73 14.71
CA THR A 81 -8.23 34.87 14.81
C THR A 81 -7.70 34.61 16.21
N SER A 82 -8.54 34.79 17.25
CA SER A 82 -8.20 34.54 18.65
C SER A 82 -8.43 33.09 19.07
N GLY A 83 -8.99 32.24 18.19
CA GLY A 83 -9.28 30.84 18.45
C GLY A 83 -10.63 30.59 19.13
N ASN A 84 -11.50 31.59 19.20
CA ASN A 84 -12.85 31.45 19.75
C ASN A 84 -13.84 31.03 18.66
N LEU A 85 -14.89 30.30 19.03
CA LEU A 85 -15.94 29.91 18.10
C LEU A 85 -16.63 31.13 17.49
N VAL A 86 -16.75 31.15 16.16
CA VAL A 86 -17.61 32.12 15.47
C VAL A 86 -19.08 31.71 15.59
N ARG A 87 -20.01 32.64 15.34
CA ARG A 87 -21.43 32.30 15.33
C ARG A 87 -21.76 31.44 14.12
N HIS A 88 -22.84 30.66 14.23
CA HIS A 88 -23.34 29.89 13.10
C HIS A 88 -23.72 30.84 11.95
N GLY A 89 -23.30 30.53 10.72
CA GLY A 89 -23.42 31.42 9.56
C GLY A 89 -22.28 32.42 9.35
N ASP A 90 -21.40 32.65 10.34
CA ASP A 90 -20.23 33.49 10.15
C ASP A 90 -19.08 32.73 9.47
N VAL A 91 -18.21 33.46 8.80
CA VAL A 91 -16.98 32.92 8.20
C VAL A 91 -15.86 32.96 9.23
N GLY A 92 -15.15 31.85 9.39
CA GLY A 92 -13.95 31.76 10.21
C GLY A 92 -13.00 30.67 9.71
N GLU A 93 -11.89 30.48 10.41
CA GLU A 93 -10.93 29.43 10.09
C GLU A 93 -11.42 28.06 10.57
N LEU A 94 -11.30 27.05 9.71
CA LEU A 94 -11.58 25.67 10.08
C LEU A 94 -10.42 25.09 10.91
N VAL A 95 -10.75 24.58 12.10
CA VAL A 95 -9.84 23.84 12.97
C VAL A 95 -10.37 22.43 13.18
N ILE A 96 -9.46 21.45 13.13
CA ILE A 96 -9.80 20.03 13.18
C ILE A 96 -9.13 19.37 14.38
N GLY A 97 -9.93 18.69 15.19
CA GLY A 97 -9.53 17.79 16.26
C GLY A 97 -9.97 16.36 15.99
N GLY A 98 -9.62 15.44 16.88
CA GLY A 98 -10.06 14.04 16.79
C GLY A 98 -8.93 13.02 16.71
N VAL A 99 -9.29 11.75 16.62
CA VAL A 99 -8.34 10.62 16.79
C VAL A 99 -7.42 10.41 15.59
N GLY A 100 -7.78 10.95 14.43
CA GLY A 100 -7.03 10.74 13.18
C GLY A 100 -5.94 11.79 12.90
N LEU A 101 -5.67 12.73 13.80
CA LEU A 101 -4.63 13.74 13.58
C LEU A 101 -3.26 13.09 13.29
N GLY A 102 -2.64 13.55 12.20
CA GLY A 102 -1.30 13.16 11.79
C GLY A 102 -0.21 13.69 12.72
N ARG A 103 1.04 13.38 12.37
CA ARG A 103 2.23 13.89 13.06
C ARG A 103 3.30 14.27 12.05
N TYR A 104 3.92 15.43 12.22
CA TYR A 104 5.15 15.75 11.51
C TYR A 104 6.31 14.96 12.12
N LEU A 105 7.27 14.55 11.29
CA LEU A 105 8.48 13.86 11.75
C LEU A 105 9.40 14.81 12.54
N ASP A 106 9.35 16.10 12.22
CA ASP A 106 9.98 17.17 12.98
C ASP A 106 9.11 17.55 14.20
N PRO A 107 9.59 17.35 15.43
CA PRO A 107 8.81 17.65 16.64
C PRO A 107 8.47 19.14 16.83
N VAL A 108 9.33 20.05 16.36
CA VAL A 108 9.09 21.50 16.50
C VAL A 108 7.93 21.90 15.60
N ARG A 109 8.01 21.49 14.33
CA ARG A 109 6.93 21.70 13.37
C ARG A 109 5.63 21.00 13.77
N ASP A 110 5.70 19.82 14.41
CA ASP A 110 4.54 19.13 14.96
C ASP A 110 3.84 19.95 16.04
N ALA A 111 4.61 20.47 17.01
CA ALA A 111 4.08 21.28 18.09
C ALA A 111 3.46 22.60 17.59
N GLU A 112 4.09 23.24 16.60
CA GLU A 112 3.58 24.47 15.98
C GLU A 112 2.27 24.23 15.22
N ARG A 113 2.20 23.16 14.41
CA ARG A 113 1.03 22.89 13.55
C ARG A 113 -0.12 22.23 14.28
N TYR A 114 0.15 21.54 15.38
CA TYR A 114 -0.85 20.82 16.18
C TYR A 114 -0.95 21.35 17.62
N ALA A 115 -1.01 22.67 17.78
CA ALA A 115 -1.12 23.31 19.09
C ALA A 115 -2.44 22.93 19.81
N PRO A 116 -2.46 22.93 21.16
CA PRO A 116 -3.70 22.85 21.92
C PRO A 116 -4.64 24.03 21.60
N LEU A 117 -5.94 23.79 21.69
CA LEU A 117 -6.96 24.85 21.60
C LEU A 117 -7.85 24.79 22.84
N GLU A 118 -7.44 25.52 23.88
CA GLU A 118 -8.04 25.48 25.21
C GLU A 118 -9.51 25.91 25.22
N ALA A 119 -9.88 26.88 24.37
CA ALA A 119 -11.26 27.34 24.22
C ALA A 119 -12.25 26.22 23.83
N LEU A 120 -11.76 25.14 23.21
CA LEU A 120 -12.55 23.97 22.85
C LEU A 120 -12.28 22.75 23.76
N GLY A 121 -11.40 22.89 24.75
CA GLY A 121 -10.92 21.77 25.56
C GLY A 121 -10.10 20.74 24.77
N TRP A 122 -9.51 21.13 23.63
CA TRP A 122 -8.76 20.23 22.77
C TRP A 122 -7.28 20.29 23.11
N SER A 123 -6.71 19.17 23.55
CA SER A 123 -5.27 19.08 23.85
C SER A 123 -4.37 19.11 22.61
N ARG A 124 -4.95 18.94 21.42
CA ARG A 124 -4.26 18.95 20.13
C ARG A 124 -5.27 19.28 19.03
N ALA A 125 -5.00 20.32 18.25
CA ALA A 125 -5.88 20.77 17.17
C ALA A 125 -5.04 21.19 15.96
N TYR A 126 -5.52 20.90 14.76
CA TYR A 126 -4.87 21.30 13.52
C TYR A 126 -5.58 22.51 12.91
N ARG A 127 -4.88 23.63 12.79
CA ARG A 127 -5.35 24.83 12.08
C ARG A 127 -5.13 24.63 10.58
N THR A 128 -6.21 24.61 9.81
CA THR A 128 -6.16 24.22 8.39
C THR A 128 -5.67 25.35 7.47
N GLY A 129 -5.82 26.61 7.91
CA GLY A 129 -5.71 27.79 7.05
C GLY A 129 -6.88 27.96 6.07
N ASP A 130 -7.88 27.08 6.09
CA ASP A 130 -9.06 27.16 5.23
C ASP A 130 -10.17 27.98 5.92
N LEU A 131 -10.76 28.92 5.18
CA LEU A 131 -11.92 29.69 5.62
C LEU A 131 -13.20 28.98 5.22
N VAL A 132 -14.09 28.82 6.19
CA VAL A 132 -15.37 28.12 6.01
C VAL A 132 -16.50 28.88 6.69
N ARG A 133 -17.72 28.59 6.25
CA ARG A 133 -18.96 28.99 6.92
C ARG A 133 -19.68 27.76 7.43
N ALA A 134 -20.08 27.77 8.70
CA ALA A 134 -20.88 26.71 9.27
C ALA A 134 -22.38 26.92 9.01
N GLU A 135 -23.02 25.96 8.35
CA GLU A 135 -24.48 25.90 8.15
C GLU A 135 -25.04 24.60 8.72
N ALA A 136 -26.37 24.51 8.91
CA ALA A 136 -27.01 23.34 9.53
C ALA A 136 -26.81 22.06 8.72
N ALA A 137 -26.80 22.18 7.39
CA ALA A 137 -26.56 21.10 6.45
C ALA A 137 -25.07 20.73 6.28
N GLY A 138 -24.15 21.46 6.92
CA GLY A 138 -22.71 21.24 6.84
C GLY A 138 -21.90 22.48 6.48
N LEU A 139 -20.58 22.34 6.45
CA LEU A 139 -19.67 23.45 6.19
C LEU A 139 -19.60 23.78 4.69
N LEU A 140 -19.55 25.08 4.38
CA LEU A 140 -19.18 25.59 3.06
C LEU A 140 -17.76 26.10 3.06
N PHE A 141 -17.01 25.72 2.03
CA PHE A 141 -15.68 26.25 1.79
C PHE A 141 -15.78 27.65 1.18
N VAL A 142 -15.06 28.62 1.75
CA VAL A 142 -15.04 30.03 1.31
C VAL A 142 -13.72 30.37 0.63
N GLY A 143 -12.59 29.92 1.20
CA GLY A 143 -11.27 30.23 0.66
C GLY A 143 -10.15 29.82 1.61
N ARG A 144 -8.98 30.45 1.49
CA ARG A 144 -7.83 30.26 2.37
C ARG A 144 -7.35 31.59 2.95
N VAL A 145 -6.73 31.53 4.12
CA VAL A 145 -6.08 32.67 4.78
C VAL A 145 -4.70 32.95 4.17
N ASP A 146 -4.05 31.92 3.62
CA ASP A 146 -2.71 31.96 3.03
C ASP A 146 -2.73 31.96 1.48
N ASP A 147 -1.55 32.17 0.87
CA ASP A 147 -1.33 32.17 -0.59
C ASP A 147 -1.32 30.75 -1.20
N GLN A 148 -1.78 29.74 -0.47
CA GLN A 148 -1.69 28.38 -0.91
C GLN A 148 -2.75 28.06 -1.96
N VAL A 149 -2.32 27.42 -3.04
CA VAL A 149 -3.18 27.10 -4.18
C VAL A 149 -3.30 25.60 -4.40
N LYS A 150 -4.42 25.19 -5.00
CA LYS A 150 -4.63 23.83 -5.47
C LYS A 150 -4.55 23.81 -6.99
N ILE A 151 -3.56 23.09 -7.53
CA ILE A 151 -3.36 22.95 -8.97
C ILE A 151 -3.49 21.47 -9.31
N SER A 152 -4.51 21.11 -10.10
CA SER A 152 -4.76 19.72 -10.52
C SER A 152 -4.83 18.72 -9.34
N GLY A 153 -5.44 19.14 -8.23
CA GLY A 153 -5.59 18.34 -7.01
C GLY A 153 -4.37 18.32 -6.09
N ARG A 154 -3.29 19.01 -6.45
CA ARG A 154 -2.07 19.13 -5.63
C ARG A 154 -2.10 20.43 -4.86
N ARG A 155 -1.79 20.35 -3.56
CA ARG A 155 -1.59 21.48 -2.67
C ARG A 155 -0.19 22.04 -2.93
N VAL A 156 -0.11 23.31 -3.32
CA VAL A 156 1.14 23.97 -3.75
C VAL A 156 1.31 25.27 -2.99
N GLU A 157 2.46 25.43 -2.35
CA GLU A 157 2.86 26.69 -1.73
C GLU A 157 3.59 27.55 -2.77
N LEU A 158 2.97 28.64 -3.21
CA LEU A 158 3.59 29.50 -4.24
C LEU A 158 4.93 30.07 -3.78
N GLY A 159 5.10 30.34 -2.48
CA GLY A 159 6.37 30.80 -1.91
C GLY A 159 7.53 29.82 -2.05
N GLU A 160 7.26 28.50 -2.10
CA GLU A 160 8.31 27.50 -2.37
C GLU A 160 8.81 27.63 -3.82
N ILE A 161 7.89 27.86 -4.76
CA ILE A 161 8.24 28.09 -6.16
C ILE A 161 8.94 29.45 -6.33
N ASP A 162 8.49 30.50 -5.62
CA ASP A 162 9.15 31.81 -5.61
C ASP A 162 10.61 31.69 -5.19
N ALA A 163 10.91 30.90 -4.15
CA ALA A 163 12.26 30.66 -3.68
C ALA A 163 13.12 29.91 -4.71
N VAL A 164 12.55 28.92 -5.39
CA VAL A 164 13.26 28.16 -6.44
C VAL A 164 13.53 29.04 -7.67
N LEU A 165 12.56 29.87 -8.07
CA LEU A 165 12.70 30.83 -9.17
C LEU A 165 13.75 31.90 -8.84
N SER A 166 13.75 32.42 -7.61
CA SER A 166 14.72 33.42 -7.15
C SER A 166 16.14 32.85 -7.08
N ALA A 167 16.30 31.53 -6.99
CA ALA A 167 17.60 30.85 -7.00
C ALA A 167 18.11 30.52 -8.42
N LEU A 168 17.43 30.97 -9.47
CA LEU A 168 17.90 30.82 -10.85
C LEU A 168 19.06 31.77 -11.15
N PRO A 169 20.05 31.35 -11.96
CA PRO A 169 21.16 32.22 -12.35
C PRO A 169 20.66 33.49 -13.05
N GLY A 170 21.15 34.65 -12.61
CA GLY A 170 20.83 35.95 -13.23
C GLY A 170 19.49 36.58 -12.80
N VAL A 171 18.67 35.88 -12.00
CA VAL A 171 17.38 36.40 -11.49
C VAL A 171 17.60 37.22 -10.22
N THR A 172 17.07 38.44 -10.18
CA THR A 172 17.14 39.36 -9.03
C THR A 172 15.85 39.41 -8.22
N ALA A 173 14.71 39.12 -8.85
CA ALA A 173 13.43 38.99 -8.17
C ALA A 173 12.55 38.01 -8.95
N ALA A 174 11.73 37.23 -8.24
CA ALA A 174 10.77 36.36 -8.88
C ALA A 174 9.47 36.25 -8.08
N ALA A 175 8.38 35.98 -8.79
CA ALA A 175 7.09 35.66 -8.20
C ALA A 175 6.32 34.70 -9.08
N CYS A 176 5.58 33.80 -8.46
CA CYS A 176 4.75 32.82 -9.11
C CYS A 176 3.26 33.12 -8.87
N ALA A 177 2.46 32.94 -9.91
CA ALA A 177 1.01 33.08 -9.86
C ALA A 177 0.31 31.99 -10.68
N VAL A 178 -0.95 31.74 -10.34
CA VAL A 178 -1.82 30.84 -11.10
C VAL A 178 -2.82 31.66 -11.89
N HIS A 179 -2.84 31.46 -13.20
CA HIS A 179 -3.81 32.06 -14.10
C HIS A 179 -4.71 30.99 -14.73
N LYS A 180 -5.74 31.42 -15.46
CA LYS A 180 -6.58 30.54 -16.27
C LYS A 180 -6.37 30.87 -17.75
N THR A 181 -6.13 29.85 -18.57
CA THR A 181 -6.11 30.00 -20.04
C THR A 181 -7.51 30.33 -20.57
N ALA A 182 -7.60 30.71 -21.85
CA ALA A 182 -8.88 30.88 -22.54
C ALA A 182 -9.75 29.60 -22.49
N ALA A 183 -9.12 28.41 -22.46
CA ALA A 183 -9.80 27.13 -22.28
C ALA A 183 -10.19 26.82 -20.81
N GLY A 184 -9.96 27.76 -19.89
CA GLY A 184 -10.29 27.65 -18.46
C GLY A 184 -9.35 26.76 -17.64
N ALA A 185 -8.24 26.27 -18.23
CA ALA A 185 -7.28 25.44 -17.52
C ALA A 185 -6.36 26.29 -16.64
N PRO A 186 -6.10 25.88 -15.38
CA PRO A 186 -5.14 26.58 -14.53
C PRO A 186 -3.72 26.41 -15.08
N VAL A 187 -2.97 27.50 -15.15
CA VAL A 187 -1.57 27.55 -15.59
C VAL A 187 -0.74 28.28 -14.55
N LEU A 188 0.37 27.66 -14.20
CA LEU A 188 1.36 28.22 -13.29
C LEU A 188 2.35 29.06 -14.09
N VAL A 189 2.48 30.34 -13.74
CA VAL A 189 3.36 31.30 -14.41
C VAL A 189 4.36 31.83 -13.39
N GLY A 190 5.64 31.81 -13.77
CA GLY A 190 6.77 32.31 -13.00
C GLY A 190 7.29 33.58 -13.65
N TYR A 191 7.06 34.70 -12.99
CA TYR A 191 7.54 36.01 -13.41
C TYR A 191 8.93 36.24 -12.81
N VAL A 192 9.89 36.56 -13.66
CA VAL A 192 11.29 36.76 -13.27
C VAL A 192 11.76 38.14 -13.71
N VAL A 193 12.57 38.79 -12.87
CA VAL A 193 13.33 39.99 -13.21
C VAL A 193 14.78 39.56 -13.24
N ALA A 194 15.46 39.77 -14.36
CA ALA A 194 16.84 39.36 -14.55
C ALA A 194 17.76 40.57 -14.78
N ASN A 195 19.03 40.42 -14.40
CA ASN A 195 20.08 41.37 -14.76
C ASN A 195 20.79 40.89 -16.03
N GLY A 196 20.49 41.50 -17.17
CA GLY A 196 21.10 41.16 -18.47
C GLY A 196 20.27 40.17 -19.27
N THR A 197 20.92 39.33 -20.09
CA THR A 197 20.22 38.33 -20.92
C THR A 197 19.76 37.13 -20.08
N PHE A 198 18.45 36.93 -19.98
CA PHE A 198 17.84 35.76 -19.35
C PHE A 198 17.75 34.58 -20.33
N ASP A 199 18.36 33.44 -19.97
CA ASP A 199 18.25 32.19 -20.74
C ASP A 199 17.10 31.34 -20.18
N GLU A 200 15.92 31.47 -20.81
CA GLU A 200 14.71 30.75 -20.42
C GLU A 200 14.87 29.22 -20.53
N ALA A 201 15.57 28.74 -21.56
CA ALA A 201 15.75 27.31 -21.80
C ALA A 201 16.61 26.67 -20.71
N TYR A 202 17.73 27.32 -20.36
CA TYR A 202 18.60 26.89 -19.28
C TYR A 202 17.90 26.96 -17.90
N ALA A 203 17.15 28.03 -17.65
CA ALA A 203 16.36 28.18 -16.43
C ALA A 203 15.34 27.04 -16.27
N ARG A 204 14.63 26.69 -17.33
CA ARG A 204 13.65 25.60 -17.34
C ARG A 204 14.29 24.23 -17.09
N GLU A 205 15.49 23.99 -17.61
CA GLU A 205 16.25 22.77 -17.33
C GLU A 205 16.54 22.60 -15.83
N ILE A 206 16.97 23.69 -15.17
CA ILE A 206 17.20 23.70 -13.71
C ILE A 206 15.90 23.43 -12.95
N LEU A 207 14.80 24.09 -13.34
CA LEU A 207 13.50 23.90 -12.69
C LEU A 207 13.00 22.46 -12.80
N THR A 208 13.19 21.81 -13.94
CA THR A 208 12.77 20.42 -14.16
C THR A 208 13.52 19.42 -13.27
N ARG A 209 14.74 19.77 -12.84
CA ARG A 209 15.52 18.94 -11.89
C ARG A 209 15.16 19.20 -10.43
N ARG A 210 14.62 20.39 -10.11
CA ARG A 210 14.32 20.83 -8.72
C ARG A 210 12.85 20.73 -8.34
N LEU A 211 11.95 20.85 -9.31
CA LEU A 211 10.50 20.81 -9.11
C LEU A 211 9.91 19.56 -9.76
N PRO A 212 8.84 18.98 -9.18
CA PRO A 212 8.03 17.99 -9.87
C PRO A 212 7.51 18.55 -11.21
N ALA A 213 7.43 17.70 -12.24
CA ALA A 213 7.11 18.12 -13.61
C ALA A 213 5.79 18.93 -13.76
N GLY A 214 4.80 18.71 -12.90
CA GLY A 214 3.54 19.47 -12.90
C GLY A 214 3.59 20.84 -12.18
N LEU A 215 4.72 21.18 -11.55
CA LEU A 215 4.96 22.44 -10.83
C LEU A 215 6.02 23.31 -11.50
N VAL A 216 6.56 22.90 -12.65
CA VAL A 216 7.46 23.74 -13.44
C VAL A 216 6.62 24.84 -14.10
N PRO A 217 6.80 26.12 -13.73
CA PRO A 217 6.01 27.22 -14.27
C PRO A 217 6.41 27.56 -15.71
N ARG A 218 5.49 28.20 -16.45
CA ARG A 218 5.81 28.97 -17.64
C ARG A 218 6.55 30.24 -17.24
N LEU A 219 7.72 30.50 -17.81
CA LEU A 219 8.55 31.64 -17.43
C LEU A 219 8.20 32.89 -18.22
N VAL A 220 8.24 34.04 -17.56
CA VAL A 220 8.01 35.35 -18.17
C VAL A 220 8.98 36.35 -17.57
N GLU A 221 9.81 36.96 -18.41
CA GLU A 221 10.68 38.04 -17.99
C GLU A 221 9.91 39.37 -17.91
N LEU A 222 10.08 40.09 -16.81
CA LEU A 222 9.53 41.42 -16.58
C LEU A 222 10.64 42.43 -16.22
N PRO A 223 10.46 43.71 -16.57
CA PRO A 223 11.39 44.76 -16.15
C PRO A 223 11.37 44.99 -14.63
N ALA A 224 10.20 44.80 -13.98
CA ALA A 224 10.04 44.89 -12.53
C ALA A 224 8.77 44.13 -12.07
N LEU A 225 8.76 43.65 -10.82
CA LEU A 225 7.56 43.07 -10.22
C LEU A 225 6.65 44.18 -9.64
N PRO A 226 5.32 44.09 -9.83
CA PRO A 226 4.38 44.98 -9.17
C PRO A 226 4.37 44.71 -7.65
N MET A 227 4.41 45.76 -6.84
CA MET A 227 4.48 45.66 -5.38
C MET A 227 3.29 46.37 -4.73
N LYS A 228 2.75 45.78 -3.66
CA LYS A 228 1.78 46.43 -2.75
C LYS A 228 2.49 47.48 -1.88
N THR A 229 1.72 48.40 -1.30
CA THR A 229 2.21 49.38 -0.30
C THR A 229 2.87 48.74 0.93
N SER A 230 2.60 47.46 1.19
CA SER A 230 3.24 46.66 2.24
C SER A 230 4.61 46.08 1.88
N GLY A 231 5.12 46.30 0.67
CA GLY A 231 6.38 45.73 0.19
C GLY A 231 6.30 44.26 -0.23
N LYS A 232 5.10 43.68 -0.32
CA LYS A 232 4.86 42.34 -0.90
C LYS A 232 4.52 42.45 -2.39
N VAL A 233 4.83 41.41 -3.17
CA VAL A 233 4.44 41.34 -4.59
C VAL A 233 2.92 41.37 -4.73
N ASP A 234 2.42 42.22 -5.63
CA ASP A 234 1.01 42.27 -5.97
C ASP A 234 0.69 41.26 -7.09
N ARG A 235 0.40 40.01 -6.71
CA ARG A 235 0.08 38.95 -7.66
C ARG A 235 -1.16 39.23 -8.51
N GLY A 236 -2.07 40.09 -8.06
CA GLY A 236 -3.26 40.49 -8.82
C GLY A 236 -2.96 41.47 -9.95
N ALA A 237 -1.84 42.20 -9.85
CA ALA A 237 -1.38 43.17 -10.85
C ALA A 237 -0.37 42.56 -11.85
N LEU A 238 -0.05 41.27 -11.72
CA LEU A 238 0.84 40.57 -12.65
C LEU A 238 0.20 40.48 -14.03
N PRO A 239 0.97 40.69 -15.12
CA PRO A 239 0.44 40.76 -16.46
C PRO A 239 -0.12 39.42 -16.91
N TRP A 240 -1.41 39.41 -17.24
CA TRP A 240 -2.14 38.30 -17.84
C TRP A 240 -3.37 38.83 -18.60
N PRO A 241 -3.71 38.32 -19.80
CA PRO A 241 -3.00 37.31 -20.57
C PRO A 241 -1.67 37.85 -21.14
N LEU A 242 -0.71 36.96 -21.34
CA LEU A 242 0.56 37.32 -21.99
C LEU A 242 0.29 37.59 -23.47
N THR A 243 0.85 38.68 -24.01
CA THR A 243 0.82 38.93 -25.47
C THR A 243 1.54 37.78 -26.16
N THR A 244 0.81 37.01 -26.97
CA THR A 244 1.37 35.96 -27.80
C THR A 244 2.38 36.59 -28.76
N ARG A 245 3.60 36.04 -28.79
CA ARG A 245 4.56 36.32 -29.85
C ARG A 245 3.84 36.09 -31.19
N ALA A 246 3.90 37.05 -32.11
CA ALA A 246 3.50 36.80 -33.48
C ALA A 246 4.29 35.56 -33.91
N ALA A 247 3.60 34.45 -34.19
CA ALA A 247 4.25 33.21 -34.53
C ALA A 247 5.25 33.51 -35.65
N ASP A 248 6.54 33.28 -35.41
CA ASP A 248 7.48 33.03 -36.48
C ASP A 248 6.93 31.74 -37.13
N ALA A 249 6.06 31.93 -38.13
CA ALA A 249 5.22 30.88 -38.69
C ALA A 249 6.08 29.95 -39.53
N GLU A 250 6.87 29.10 -38.88
CA GLU A 250 7.29 27.85 -39.50
C GLU A 250 6.03 27.05 -39.80
N GLU A 251 5.79 26.83 -41.10
CA GLU A 251 4.66 26.07 -41.60
C GLU A 251 4.75 24.62 -41.09
N PHE A 252 3.62 24.06 -40.62
CA PHE A 252 3.53 22.64 -40.27
C PHE A 252 3.89 21.80 -41.49
N ARG A 253 4.78 20.83 -41.33
CA ARG A 253 5.37 20.06 -42.45
C ARG A 253 4.65 18.75 -42.72
N THR A 254 3.87 18.25 -41.75
CA THR A 254 3.14 16.98 -41.89
C THR A 254 1.66 17.15 -41.55
N PRO A 255 0.76 16.32 -42.12
CA PRO A 255 -0.66 16.33 -41.75
C PRO A 255 -0.90 16.02 -40.26
N THR A 256 0.01 15.27 -39.63
CA THR A 256 -0.06 14.95 -38.21
C THR A 256 0.37 16.13 -37.35
N GLU A 257 1.40 16.89 -37.76
CA GLU A 257 1.77 18.16 -37.12
C GLU A 257 0.59 19.17 -37.16
N GLU A 258 -0.06 19.35 -38.31
CA GLU A 258 -1.20 20.28 -38.47
C GLU A 258 -2.40 19.86 -37.59
N TRP A 259 -2.76 18.57 -37.63
CA TRP A 259 -3.83 18.04 -36.78
C TRP A 259 -3.50 18.18 -35.29
N LEU A 260 -2.27 17.85 -34.89
CA LEU A 260 -1.81 17.95 -33.51
C LEU A 260 -1.80 19.42 -33.02
N GLY A 261 -1.37 20.35 -33.87
CA GLY A 261 -1.44 21.79 -33.61
C GLY A 261 -2.87 22.26 -33.32
N GLY A 262 -3.84 21.77 -34.09
CA GLY A 262 -5.26 21.99 -33.80
C GLY A 262 -5.72 21.44 -32.44
N GLN A 263 -5.25 20.24 -32.04
CA GLN A 263 -5.57 19.68 -30.72
C GLN A 263 -4.92 20.47 -29.58
N TRP A 264 -3.69 20.93 -29.76
CA TRP A 264 -3.00 21.79 -28.79
C TRP A 264 -3.72 23.13 -28.65
N ALA A 265 -4.17 23.73 -29.75
CA ALA A 265 -4.95 24.96 -29.73
C ALA A 265 -6.27 24.80 -28.96
N GLU A 266 -6.97 23.68 -29.15
CA GLU A 266 -8.20 23.36 -28.40
C GLU A 266 -7.94 23.25 -26.88
N VAL A 267 -6.83 22.61 -26.50
CA VAL A 267 -6.51 22.33 -25.09
C VAL A 267 -5.90 23.54 -24.37
N LEU A 268 -4.99 24.26 -25.03
CA LEU A 268 -4.23 25.37 -24.45
C LEU A 268 -4.93 26.71 -24.66
N GLY A 269 -5.81 26.83 -25.65
CA GLY A 269 -6.48 28.07 -26.03
C GLY A 269 -5.57 29.08 -26.74
N VAL A 270 -4.40 28.63 -27.21
CA VAL A 270 -3.41 29.41 -27.97
C VAL A 270 -2.94 28.59 -29.18
N GLN A 271 -2.74 29.22 -30.32
CA GLN A 271 -2.21 28.55 -31.51
C GLN A 271 -0.71 28.29 -31.33
N PRO A 272 -0.25 27.02 -31.34
CA PRO A 272 1.18 26.71 -31.24
C PRO A 272 1.88 26.95 -32.58
N GLY A 273 3.13 27.40 -32.53
CA GLY A 273 4.09 27.29 -33.62
C GLY A 273 4.73 25.89 -33.65
N ARG A 274 5.38 25.58 -34.77
CA ARG A 274 6.04 24.27 -34.97
C ARG A 274 7.17 24.01 -33.97
N GLY A 275 7.92 25.05 -33.56
CA GLY A 275 9.02 24.93 -32.61
C GLY A 275 8.60 24.92 -31.14
N ASP A 276 7.31 25.00 -30.84
CA ASP A 276 6.82 25.21 -29.48
C ASP A 276 6.82 23.91 -28.64
N ASP A 277 7.08 24.09 -27.35
CA ASP A 277 6.95 23.08 -26.30
C ASP A 277 5.58 23.19 -25.62
N PHE A 278 4.90 22.05 -25.46
CA PHE A 278 3.55 21.96 -24.88
C PHE A 278 3.47 22.62 -23.49
N PHE A 279 4.46 22.34 -22.64
CA PHE A 279 4.50 22.87 -21.28
C PHE A 279 5.04 24.31 -21.27
N GLY A 280 5.89 24.69 -22.23
CA GLY A 280 6.34 26.07 -22.44
C GLY A 280 5.19 27.02 -22.79
N LEU A 281 4.21 26.55 -23.56
CA LEU A 281 2.97 27.29 -23.84
C LEU A 281 2.00 27.36 -22.65
N GLY A 282 2.31 26.68 -21.54
CA GLY A 282 1.48 26.63 -20.33
C GLY A 282 0.69 25.33 -20.17
N GLY A 283 0.97 24.29 -20.95
CA GLY A 283 0.36 22.98 -20.76
C GLY A 283 0.74 22.39 -19.40
N GLY A 284 -0.24 22.14 -18.53
CA GLY A 284 -0.05 21.39 -17.28
C GLY A 284 -0.42 19.91 -17.41
N SER A 285 -0.32 19.13 -16.33
CA SER A 285 -0.69 17.70 -16.33
C SER A 285 -2.14 17.46 -16.75
N LEU A 286 -3.07 18.35 -16.37
CA LEU A 286 -4.47 18.27 -16.80
C LEU A 286 -4.64 18.55 -18.29
N ALA A 287 -3.93 19.54 -18.83
CA ALA A 287 -3.91 19.84 -20.25
C ALA A 287 -3.35 18.63 -21.02
N ALA A 288 -2.27 18.02 -20.55
CA ALA A 288 -1.72 16.79 -21.11
C ALA A 288 -2.73 15.64 -21.06
N ALA A 289 -3.45 15.46 -19.95
CA ALA A 289 -4.50 14.43 -19.85
C ALA A 289 -5.67 14.68 -20.83
N ARG A 290 -6.10 15.94 -21.00
CA ARG A 290 -7.10 16.33 -22.01
C ARG A 290 -6.61 16.06 -23.41
N LEU A 291 -5.38 16.48 -23.74
CA LEU A 291 -4.73 16.21 -25.01
C LEU A 291 -4.70 14.71 -25.29
N VAL A 292 -4.20 13.89 -24.36
CA VAL A 292 -4.18 12.43 -24.50
C VAL A 292 -5.59 11.85 -24.74
N SER A 293 -6.62 12.37 -24.08
CA SER A 293 -7.99 11.95 -24.31
C SER A 293 -8.46 12.24 -25.74
N LEU A 294 -8.03 13.36 -26.34
CA LEU A 294 -8.29 13.68 -27.74
C LEU A 294 -7.45 12.80 -28.68
N LEU A 295 -6.15 12.64 -28.39
CA LEU A 295 -5.24 11.83 -29.19
C LEU A 295 -5.69 10.37 -29.27
N ARG A 296 -6.21 9.82 -28.17
CA ARG A 296 -6.72 8.44 -28.10
C ARG A 296 -7.86 8.12 -29.04
N LYS A 297 -8.54 9.13 -29.60
CA LYS A 297 -9.53 8.92 -30.67
C LYS A 297 -8.88 8.34 -31.94
N ARG A 298 -7.63 8.72 -32.23
CA ARG A 298 -6.85 8.23 -33.39
C ARG A 298 -5.75 7.25 -32.99
N PHE A 299 -5.16 7.43 -31.80
CA PHE A 299 -4.01 6.67 -31.30
C PHE A 299 -4.30 6.10 -29.90
N PRO A 300 -4.98 4.93 -29.79
CA PRO A 300 -5.53 4.44 -28.51
C PRO A 300 -4.49 4.17 -27.41
N THR A 301 -3.24 3.91 -27.77
CA THR A 301 -2.15 3.54 -26.87
C THR A 301 -1.45 4.72 -26.22
N VAL A 302 -1.69 5.95 -26.70
CA VAL A 302 -1.04 7.16 -26.20
C VAL A 302 -1.34 7.37 -24.72
N SER A 303 -0.33 7.78 -23.96
CA SER A 303 -0.40 8.01 -22.52
C SER A 303 0.18 9.39 -22.15
N VAL A 304 -0.13 9.86 -20.95
CA VAL A 304 0.41 11.14 -20.44
C VAL A 304 1.94 11.14 -20.37
N PRO A 305 2.62 10.05 -19.94
CA PRO A 305 4.07 9.95 -20.02
C PRO A 305 4.66 10.24 -21.41
N ASP A 306 3.96 9.86 -22.48
CA ASP A 306 4.47 10.06 -23.85
C ASP A 306 4.58 11.54 -24.21
N VAL A 307 3.60 12.36 -23.76
CA VAL A 307 3.61 13.83 -23.93
C VAL A 307 4.73 14.47 -23.11
N TYR A 308 5.02 13.96 -21.91
CA TYR A 308 6.14 14.46 -21.10
C TYR A 308 7.51 14.12 -21.70
N GLN A 309 7.64 12.95 -22.33
CA GLN A 309 8.89 12.53 -22.98
C GLN A 309 9.15 13.26 -24.30
N ARG A 310 8.08 13.71 -24.97
CA ARG A 310 8.11 14.37 -26.28
C ARG A 310 7.28 15.65 -26.20
N PRO A 311 7.77 16.68 -25.50
CA PRO A 311 6.99 17.87 -25.24
C PRO A 311 6.94 18.82 -26.44
N SER A 312 7.81 18.64 -27.46
CA SER A 312 7.76 19.41 -28.70
C SER A 312 6.69 18.88 -29.66
N LEU A 313 6.07 19.78 -30.42
CA LEU A 313 5.05 19.41 -31.39
C LEU A 313 5.59 18.45 -32.48
N PRO A 314 6.77 18.66 -33.09
CA PRO A 314 7.30 17.77 -34.13
C PRO A 314 7.67 16.39 -33.58
N ASP A 315 8.31 16.31 -32.42
CA ASP A 315 8.74 15.01 -31.84
C ASP A 315 7.52 14.14 -31.47
N LEU A 316 6.46 14.78 -30.97
CA LEU A 316 5.22 14.07 -30.67
C LEU A 316 4.52 13.62 -31.95
N ALA A 317 4.46 14.46 -32.98
CA ALA A 317 3.87 14.11 -34.27
C ALA A 317 4.59 12.93 -34.95
N GLU A 318 5.92 12.96 -35.01
CA GLU A 318 6.74 11.88 -35.59
C GLU A 318 6.51 10.56 -34.86
N TRP A 319 6.48 10.58 -33.53
CA TRP A 319 6.21 9.39 -32.73
C TRP A 319 4.79 8.85 -32.96
N LEU A 320 3.79 9.73 -33.05
CA LEU A 320 2.41 9.34 -33.37
C LEU A 320 2.31 8.68 -34.74
N ASP A 321 3.03 9.17 -35.75
CA ASP A 321 3.09 8.57 -37.08
C ASP A 321 3.73 7.17 -37.06
N GLY A 322 4.66 6.93 -36.13
CA GLY A 322 5.24 5.61 -35.88
C GLY A 322 4.30 4.63 -35.17
N LEU A 323 3.24 5.09 -34.51
CA LEU A 323 2.25 4.22 -33.87
C LEU A 323 1.35 3.58 -34.92
N ARG A 324 1.59 2.30 -35.21
CA ARG A 324 0.58 1.47 -35.88
C ARG A 324 -0.67 1.50 -35.01
N ALA A 325 -1.80 1.83 -35.63
CA ALA A 325 -3.12 1.79 -34.99
C ALA A 325 -3.46 0.32 -34.64
N GLU A 326 -2.90 -0.19 -33.55
CA GLU A 326 -3.32 -1.44 -32.97
C GLU A 326 -4.72 -1.21 -32.38
N LYS A 327 -5.72 -1.82 -33.01
CA LYS A 327 -7.06 -1.88 -32.43
C LYS A 327 -6.91 -2.56 -31.06
N PRO A 328 -7.40 -1.94 -29.97
CA PRO A 328 -7.39 -2.59 -28.66
C PRO A 328 -8.14 -3.92 -28.79
N SER A 329 -7.42 -5.05 -28.69
CA SER A 329 -8.06 -6.35 -28.69
C SER A 329 -8.83 -6.47 -27.39
N ARG A 330 -10.17 -6.45 -27.45
CA ARG A 330 -10.98 -6.82 -26.29
C ARG A 330 -10.68 -8.27 -25.98
N ARG A 331 -9.95 -8.51 -24.89
CA ARG A 331 -9.71 -9.85 -24.39
C ARG A 331 -11.04 -10.43 -23.91
N THR A 332 -11.47 -11.52 -24.52
CA THR A 332 -12.57 -12.35 -24.02
C THR A 332 -12.02 -13.30 -22.96
N VAL A 333 -12.53 -13.22 -21.73
CA VAL A 333 -12.15 -14.13 -20.62
C VAL A 333 -13.27 -15.14 -20.44
N LEU A 334 -12.97 -16.42 -20.67
CA LEU A 334 -13.96 -17.48 -20.48
C LEU A 334 -14.24 -17.74 -18.99
N PRO A 335 -15.50 -18.06 -18.61
CA PRO A 335 -15.83 -18.43 -17.24
C PRO A 335 -15.12 -19.73 -16.84
N THR A 336 -14.76 -19.85 -15.55
CA THR A 336 -14.15 -21.07 -15.03
C THR A 336 -15.17 -22.24 -15.10
N PRO A 337 -14.80 -23.43 -15.60
CA PRO A 337 -15.72 -24.56 -15.72
C PRO A 337 -16.35 -24.99 -14.38
N ARG A 338 -17.66 -25.30 -14.36
CA ARG A 338 -18.37 -25.79 -13.15
C ARG A 338 -17.72 -27.03 -12.51
N ARG A 339 -17.18 -27.94 -13.33
CA ARG A 339 -16.44 -29.12 -12.88
C ARG A 339 -15.24 -28.76 -11.99
N ALA A 340 -14.57 -27.64 -12.27
CA ALA A 340 -13.43 -27.19 -11.48
C ALA A 340 -13.89 -26.79 -10.06
N GLY A 341 -15.02 -26.10 -9.96
CA GLY A 341 -15.64 -25.76 -8.68
C GLY A 341 -16.04 -27.00 -7.86
N LEU A 342 -16.61 -28.03 -8.50
CA LEU A 342 -16.95 -29.29 -7.83
C LEU A 342 -15.70 -30.01 -7.28
N VAL A 343 -14.62 -30.08 -8.06
CA VAL A 343 -13.34 -30.66 -7.59
C VAL A 343 -12.78 -29.85 -6.42
N GLN A 344 -12.81 -28.52 -6.50
CA GLN A 344 -12.34 -27.66 -5.41
C GLN A 344 -13.17 -27.86 -4.13
N ALA A 345 -14.49 -27.96 -4.24
CA ALA A 345 -15.37 -28.23 -3.10
C ALA A 345 -15.08 -29.60 -2.46
N ALA A 346 -14.91 -30.65 -3.26
CA ALA A 346 -14.57 -31.98 -2.77
C ALA A 346 -13.22 -32.00 -2.03
N VAL A 347 -12.20 -31.34 -2.59
CA VAL A 347 -10.89 -31.20 -1.95
C VAL A 347 -11.00 -30.41 -0.64
N GLN A 348 -11.74 -29.31 -0.63
CA GLN A 348 -11.95 -28.52 0.60
C GLN A 348 -12.64 -29.34 1.68
N PHE A 349 -13.67 -30.10 1.34
CA PHE A 349 -14.35 -30.98 2.28
C PHE A 349 -13.36 -31.93 2.96
N VAL A 350 -12.50 -32.62 2.19
CA VAL A 350 -11.46 -33.50 2.75
C VAL A 350 -10.48 -32.74 3.66
N LEU A 351 -10.00 -31.57 3.24
CA LEU A 351 -9.05 -30.77 4.03
C LEU A 351 -9.68 -30.20 5.30
N PHE A 352 -10.97 -29.86 5.29
CA PHE A 352 -11.70 -29.46 6.47
C PHE A 352 -11.87 -30.64 7.43
N THR A 353 -12.17 -31.84 6.94
CA THR A 353 -12.22 -33.05 7.77
C THR A 353 -10.88 -33.30 8.46
N VAL A 354 -9.76 -33.20 7.74
CA VAL A 354 -8.41 -33.34 8.34
C VAL A 354 -8.15 -32.27 9.40
N THR A 355 -8.66 -31.04 9.22
CA THR A 355 -8.58 -29.99 10.24
C THR A 355 -9.42 -30.35 11.47
N GLY A 356 -10.61 -30.94 11.26
CA GLY A 356 -11.47 -31.49 12.31
C GLY A 356 -10.78 -32.56 13.15
N VAL A 357 -9.95 -33.43 12.55
CA VAL A 357 -9.19 -34.46 13.28
C VAL A 357 -8.26 -33.86 14.34
N LYS A 358 -7.76 -32.62 14.16
CA LYS A 358 -6.97 -31.94 15.21
C LYS A 358 -7.80 -31.61 16.45
N TRP A 359 -9.11 -31.39 16.30
CA TRP A 359 -10.02 -31.21 17.42
C TRP A 359 -10.39 -32.54 18.06
N VAL A 360 -10.49 -33.63 17.29
CA VAL A 360 -10.63 -34.97 17.84
C VAL A 360 -9.43 -35.31 18.74
N LEU A 361 -8.21 -34.98 18.33
CA LEU A 361 -7.02 -35.10 19.19
C LEU A 361 -7.18 -34.33 20.52
N ALA A 362 -7.77 -33.14 20.49
CA ALA A 362 -8.04 -32.36 21.69
C ALA A 362 -9.05 -33.06 22.61
N LEU A 363 -10.13 -33.60 22.03
CA LEU A 363 -11.15 -34.35 22.76
C LEU A 363 -10.61 -35.65 23.35
N MET A 364 -9.72 -36.34 22.64
CA MET A 364 -9.02 -37.53 23.13
C MET A 364 -8.14 -37.20 24.34
N ILE A 365 -7.34 -36.12 24.27
CA ILE A 365 -6.54 -35.66 25.42
C ILE A 365 -7.43 -35.23 26.58
N LEU A 366 -8.54 -34.55 26.29
CA LEU A 366 -9.51 -34.15 27.31
C LEU A 366 -10.13 -35.37 28.01
N ASN A 367 -10.49 -36.40 27.25
CA ASN A 367 -11.01 -37.66 27.76
C ASN A 367 -10.02 -38.32 28.74
N ASP A 368 -8.74 -38.43 28.33
CA ASP A 368 -7.68 -38.97 29.19
C ASP A 368 -7.47 -38.13 30.46
N LEU A 369 -7.60 -36.81 30.37
CA LEU A 369 -7.48 -35.92 31.53
C LEU A 369 -8.68 -36.03 32.48
N LEU A 370 -9.88 -36.25 31.94
CA LEU A 370 -11.10 -36.44 32.73
C LEU A 370 -11.07 -37.77 33.48
N ASP A 371 -10.63 -38.84 32.83
CA ASP A 371 -10.49 -40.17 33.46
C ASP A 371 -9.55 -40.16 34.68
N LEU A 372 -8.56 -39.26 34.71
CA LEU A 372 -7.69 -39.06 35.88
C LEU A 372 -8.39 -38.43 37.09
N VAL A 373 -9.50 -37.73 36.89
CA VAL A 373 -10.20 -36.93 37.91
C VAL A 373 -11.53 -37.56 38.29
N ASP A 374 -12.30 -38.04 37.32
CA ASP A 374 -13.65 -38.59 37.47
C ASP A 374 -13.84 -39.71 36.41
N PRO A 375 -13.51 -40.97 36.74
CA PRO A 375 -13.58 -42.08 35.79
C PRO A 375 -15.02 -42.36 35.36
N ASP A 376 -15.36 -41.97 34.13
CA ASP A 376 -16.69 -42.19 33.53
C ASP A 376 -16.72 -43.53 32.79
N PRO A 377 -17.58 -44.50 33.20
CA PRO A 377 -17.68 -45.80 32.53
C PRO A 377 -18.17 -45.73 31.07
N PHE A 378 -18.70 -44.59 30.62
CA PHE A 378 -19.13 -44.36 29.23
C PHE A 378 -18.08 -43.65 28.37
N ALA A 379 -17.00 -43.14 28.97
CA ALA A 379 -15.90 -42.52 28.25
C ALA A 379 -15.18 -43.58 27.40
N PRO A 380 -14.96 -43.33 26.09
CA PRO A 380 -14.23 -44.28 25.26
C PRO A 380 -12.78 -44.38 25.73
N GLU A 381 -12.25 -45.60 25.83
CA GLU A 381 -10.83 -45.81 26.08
C GLU A 381 -10.02 -45.20 24.93
N THR A 382 -9.12 -44.27 25.29
CA THR A 382 -8.29 -43.60 24.31
C THR A 382 -6.91 -44.24 24.30
N SER A 383 -6.48 -44.73 23.14
CA SER A 383 -5.11 -45.22 23.00
C SER A 383 -4.13 -44.06 22.88
N TRP A 384 -3.23 -43.92 23.85
CA TRP A 384 -2.17 -42.90 23.83
C TRP A 384 -1.27 -42.99 22.58
N TRP A 385 -1.12 -44.19 21.99
CA TRP A 385 -0.38 -44.37 20.74
C TRP A 385 -1.10 -43.74 19.55
N ILE A 386 -2.43 -43.75 19.53
CA ILE A 386 -3.23 -43.05 18.50
C ILE A 386 -3.12 -41.54 18.69
N VAL A 387 -3.22 -41.06 19.94
CA VAL A 387 -3.00 -39.64 20.28
C VAL A 387 -1.64 -39.17 19.79
N LEU A 388 -0.57 -39.91 20.13
CA LEU A 388 0.78 -39.61 19.69
C LEU A 388 0.90 -39.68 18.15
N GLY A 389 0.31 -40.68 17.51
CA GLY A 389 0.31 -40.84 16.06
C GLY A 389 -0.33 -39.65 15.33
N ILE A 390 -1.52 -39.22 15.76
CA ILE A 390 -2.22 -38.05 15.21
C ILE A 390 -1.41 -36.77 15.46
N TRP A 391 -0.87 -36.61 16.66
CA TRP A 391 -0.04 -35.46 17.02
C TRP A 391 1.22 -35.39 16.14
N VAL A 392 1.93 -36.50 15.97
CA VAL A 392 3.12 -36.59 15.11
C VAL A 392 2.74 -36.26 13.67
N ALA A 393 1.64 -36.81 13.15
CA ALA A 393 1.21 -36.60 11.77
C ALA A 393 0.76 -35.16 11.48
N LEU A 394 -0.10 -34.57 12.33
CA LEU A 394 -0.82 -33.33 12.03
C LEU A 394 -0.26 -32.08 12.73
N VAL A 395 0.47 -32.23 13.83
CA VAL A 395 0.98 -31.11 14.65
C VAL A 395 2.49 -30.95 14.45
N SER A 396 3.25 -32.05 14.50
CA SER A 396 4.71 -31.99 14.41
C SER A 396 5.19 -31.44 13.04
N PRO A 397 6.31 -30.69 12.99
CA PRO A 397 6.87 -30.23 11.72
C PRO A 397 7.22 -31.38 10.75
N ILE A 398 7.68 -32.51 11.28
CA ILE A 398 8.12 -33.66 10.48
C ILE A 398 6.93 -34.35 9.81
N GLY A 399 5.86 -34.62 10.55
CA GLY A 399 4.66 -35.25 9.99
C GLY A 399 3.99 -34.38 8.94
N ARG A 400 3.83 -33.07 9.22
CA ARG A 400 3.31 -32.10 8.26
C ARG A 400 4.15 -32.04 6.99
N LEU A 401 5.47 -32.04 7.12
CA LEU A 401 6.38 -32.08 5.98
C LEU A 401 6.24 -33.39 5.18
N GLY A 402 6.06 -34.53 5.86
CA GLY A 402 5.81 -35.83 5.25
C GLY A 402 4.52 -35.89 4.44
N ILE A 403 3.42 -35.32 4.98
CA ILE A 403 2.14 -35.21 4.27
C ILE A 403 2.30 -34.36 3.01
N VAL A 404 2.96 -33.20 3.13
CA VAL A 404 3.18 -32.32 1.98
C VAL A 404 4.10 -32.99 0.95
N LEU A 405 5.13 -33.73 1.37
CA LEU A 405 5.97 -34.52 0.47
C LEU A 405 5.15 -35.54 -0.34
N ALA A 406 4.27 -36.29 0.34
CA ALA A 406 3.39 -37.24 -0.32
C ALA A 406 2.45 -36.55 -1.33
N ALA A 407 1.83 -35.43 -0.91
CA ALA A 407 0.97 -34.62 -1.77
C ALA A 407 1.72 -34.07 -2.99
N THR A 408 2.93 -33.52 -2.80
CA THR A 408 3.76 -33.01 -3.88
C THR A 408 4.12 -34.12 -4.88
N ARG A 409 4.52 -35.31 -4.41
CA ARG A 409 4.85 -36.44 -5.29
C ARG A 409 3.67 -36.87 -6.16
N LEU A 410 2.44 -36.74 -5.67
CA LEU A 410 1.22 -37.07 -6.40
C LEU A 410 0.79 -35.93 -7.34
N LEU A 411 0.76 -34.70 -6.84
CA LEU A 411 0.12 -33.56 -7.50
C LEU A 411 1.06 -32.76 -8.41
N ARG A 412 2.38 -32.90 -8.29
CA ARG A 412 3.35 -32.16 -9.13
C ARG A 412 3.65 -32.83 -10.48
N ARG A 413 3.43 -34.15 -10.61
CA ARG A 413 3.82 -34.91 -11.83
C ARG A 413 3.29 -34.24 -13.11
N GLY A 414 4.18 -33.85 -14.02
CA GLY A 414 3.82 -33.24 -15.31
C GLY A 414 3.54 -31.75 -15.29
N ILE A 415 3.82 -31.02 -14.20
CA ILE A 415 3.76 -29.56 -14.19
C ILE A 415 5.02 -29.00 -14.87
N THR A 416 4.83 -28.36 -16.02
CA THR A 416 5.91 -27.71 -16.79
C THR A 416 5.68 -26.20 -16.89
N PRO A 417 6.75 -25.40 -17.02
CA PRO A 417 6.63 -23.99 -17.40
C PRO A 417 5.79 -23.82 -18.67
N GLY A 418 5.00 -22.75 -18.74
CA GLY A 418 4.14 -22.44 -19.87
C GLY A 418 2.74 -21.96 -19.46
N GLU A 419 1.87 -21.90 -20.45
CA GLU A 419 0.47 -21.51 -20.29
C GLU A 419 -0.43 -22.73 -20.16
N HIS A 420 -1.37 -22.67 -19.22
CA HIS A 420 -2.32 -23.74 -18.91
C HIS A 420 -3.72 -23.14 -18.76
N PRO A 421 -4.80 -23.87 -19.07
CA PRO A 421 -6.15 -23.33 -18.90
C PRO A 421 -6.53 -23.20 -17.42
N ARG A 422 -7.15 -22.07 -17.05
CA ARG A 422 -7.75 -21.85 -15.73
C ARG A 422 -8.90 -22.84 -15.51
N GLY A 423 -8.86 -23.54 -14.39
CA GLY A 423 -9.77 -24.64 -14.07
C GLY A 423 -9.42 -25.97 -14.75
N GLY A 424 -8.31 -26.02 -15.50
CA GLY A 424 -7.72 -27.26 -15.99
C GLY A 424 -6.98 -28.05 -14.91
N GLY A 425 -6.46 -29.22 -15.28
CA GLY A 425 -5.81 -30.15 -14.35
C GLY A 425 -4.58 -29.57 -13.64
N VAL A 426 -3.72 -28.83 -14.35
CA VAL A 426 -2.53 -28.18 -13.76
C VAL A 426 -2.95 -27.12 -12.74
N HIS A 427 -3.92 -26.27 -13.08
CA HIS A 427 -4.46 -25.27 -12.17
C HIS A 427 -5.06 -25.90 -10.91
N LEU A 428 -5.90 -26.92 -11.05
CA LEU A 428 -6.53 -27.58 -9.91
C LEU A 428 -5.51 -28.27 -8.99
N ARG A 429 -4.45 -28.86 -9.54
CA ARG A 429 -3.39 -29.52 -8.76
C ARG A 429 -2.52 -28.51 -8.02
N LEU A 430 -2.13 -27.40 -8.65
CA LEU A 430 -1.40 -26.32 -7.98
C LEU A 430 -2.25 -25.69 -6.87
N TRP A 431 -3.51 -25.36 -7.18
CA TRP A 431 -4.44 -24.84 -6.19
C TRP A 431 -4.61 -25.81 -5.01
N THR A 432 -4.71 -27.12 -5.27
CA THR A 432 -4.80 -28.15 -4.23
C THR A 432 -3.54 -28.18 -3.36
N LEU A 433 -2.35 -28.12 -3.97
CA LEU A 433 -1.09 -28.05 -3.24
C LEU A 433 -1.00 -26.82 -2.34
N GLU A 434 -1.47 -25.66 -2.80
CA GLU A 434 -1.53 -24.46 -1.97
C GLU A 434 -2.51 -24.63 -0.81
N ARG A 435 -3.70 -25.19 -1.05
CA ARG A 435 -4.65 -25.45 0.03
C ARG A 435 -4.07 -26.41 1.07
N ILE A 436 -3.39 -27.47 0.64
CA ILE A 436 -2.66 -28.38 1.54
C ILE A 436 -1.61 -27.60 2.36
N ALA A 437 -0.77 -26.79 1.71
CA ALA A 437 0.24 -25.99 2.41
C ALA A 437 -0.38 -25.04 3.46
N VAL A 438 -1.54 -24.44 3.16
CA VAL A 438 -2.29 -23.59 4.08
C VAL A 438 -2.89 -24.40 5.24
N THR A 439 -3.57 -25.52 4.95
CA THR A 439 -4.22 -26.39 5.96
C THR A 439 -3.23 -26.94 6.97
N PHE A 440 -2.01 -27.28 6.52
CA PHE A 440 -0.93 -27.74 7.39
C PHE A 440 -0.08 -26.59 7.94
N GLY A 441 -0.40 -25.32 7.67
CA GLY A 441 0.28 -24.17 8.28
C GLY A 441 1.76 -24.07 7.91
N MET A 442 2.11 -24.41 6.67
CA MET A 442 3.50 -24.41 6.19
C MET A 442 4.11 -23.00 6.14
N SER A 443 3.27 -21.96 6.09
CA SER A 443 3.68 -20.56 6.22
C SER A 443 4.44 -20.27 7.51
N GLY A 444 4.21 -21.03 8.58
CA GLY A 444 4.96 -20.92 9.82
C GLY A 444 6.45 -21.21 9.66
N PHE A 445 6.85 -22.01 8.66
CA PHE A 445 8.24 -22.40 8.46
C PHE A 445 9.12 -21.27 7.93
N THR A 446 8.54 -20.24 7.30
CA THR A 446 9.34 -19.15 6.73
C THR A 446 10.10 -18.40 7.83
N GLY A 447 11.32 -17.97 7.53
CA GLY A 447 12.26 -17.40 8.49
C GLY A 447 12.90 -18.41 9.44
N THR A 448 12.70 -19.72 9.21
CA THR A 448 13.33 -20.80 9.99
C THR A 448 14.10 -21.75 9.06
N HIS A 449 14.94 -22.61 9.63
CA HIS A 449 15.64 -23.66 8.87
C HIS A 449 14.70 -24.69 8.20
N TRP A 450 13.43 -24.75 8.61
CA TRP A 450 12.42 -25.60 7.96
C TRP A 450 11.99 -25.09 6.60
N ALA A 451 12.12 -23.78 6.31
CA ALA A 451 11.75 -23.21 5.02
C ALA A 451 12.56 -23.83 3.87
N SER A 452 13.88 -23.92 4.02
CA SER A 452 14.77 -24.51 3.02
C SER A 452 14.52 -26.02 2.84
N ARG A 453 14.21 -26.73 3.93
CA ARG A 453 13.79 -28.16 3.85
C ARG A 453 12.47 -28.33 3.12
N TYR A 454 11.51 -27.44 3.39
CA TYR A 454 10.22 -27.44 2.72
C TYR A 454 10.34 -27.14 1.23
N ALA A 455 11.16 -26.16 0.85
CA ALA A 455 11.46 -25.87 -0.55
C ALA A 455 12.03 -27.09 -1.29
N ARG A 456 12.94 -27.85 -0.67
CA ARG A 456 13.45 -29.12 -1.22
C ARG A 456 12.38 -30.20 -1.33
N VAL A 457 11.44 -30.27 -0.39
CA VAL A 457 10.31 -31.22 -0.45
C VAL A 457 9.34 -30.89 -1.59
N LEU A 458 9.12 -29.59 -1.86
CA LEU A 458 8.41 -29.15 -3.06
C LEU A 458 9.19 -29.48 -4.35
N GLY A 459 10.48 -29.77 -4.21
CA GLY A 459 11.44 -30.12 -5.25
C GLY A 459 12.03 -28.90 -5.97
N CYS A 460 12.18 -27.80 -5.24
CA CYS A 460 13.05 -26.69 -5.62
C CYS A 460 14.52 -27.08 -5.41
N THR A 461 15.41 -26.48 -6.19
CA THR A 461 16.86 -26.57 -5.95
C THR A 461 17.25 -25.52 -4.91
N VAL A 462 17.88 -25.93 -3.82
CA VAL A 462 18.21 -25.04 -2.70
C VAL A 462 19.65 -25.25 -2.28
N GLY A 463 20.49 -24.23 -2.53
CA GLY A 463 21.89 -24.16 -2.15
C GLY A 463 22.15 -24.13 -0.64
N GLU A 464 23.41 -23.89 -0.30
CA GLU A 464 23.89 -23.79 1.08
C GLU A 464 23.52 -22.43 1.70
N ASP A 465 23.21 -22.43 3.01
CA ASP A 465 22.92 -21.23 3.79
C ASP A 465 21.86 -20.26 3.22
N VAL A 466 20.93 -20.77 2.41
CA VAL A 466 19.78 -20.00 1.90
C VAL A 466 18.86 -19.58 3.04
N ILE A 467 18.50 -18.29 3.06
CA ILE A 467 17.55 -17.70 4.01
C ILE A 467 16.23 -17.40 3.29
N LEU A 468 15.16 -18.12 3.65
CA LEU A 468 13.82 -17.93 3.09
C LEU A 468 12.85 -17.40 4.15
N HIS A 469 12.59 -16.10 4.15
CA HIS A 469 11.52 -15.48 4.95
C HIS A 469 10.16 -15.48 4.25
N SER A 470 10.11 -15.92 3.00
CA SER A 470 8.88 -16.08 2.21
C SER A 470 8.63 -17.53 1.79
N MET A 471 7.39 -17.83 1.40
CA MET A 471 7.00 -19.19 1.00
C MET A 471 7.65 -19.54 -0.35
N PRO A 472 8.31 -20.70 -0.46
CA PRO A 472 8.76 -21.19 -1.77
C PRO A 472 7.55 -21.55 -2.66
N PRO A 473 7.70 -21.50 -3.99
CA PRO A 473 6.64 -21.85 -4.93
C PRO A 473 6.22 -23.31 -4.80
N VAL A 474 4.91 -23.56 -4.64
CA VAL A 474 4.37 -24.94 -4.62
C VAL A 474 4.52 -25.67 -5.96
N THR A 475 4.83 -24.95 -7.03
CA THR A 475 5.18 -25.52 -8.35
C THR A 475 6.46 -26.37 -8.27
N GLY A 476 7.31 -26.12 -7.28
CA GLY A 476 8.64 -26.70 -7.18
C GLY A 476 9.61 -26.21 -8.26
N LEU A 477 9.21 -25.20 -9.04
CA LEU A 477 10.00 -24.61 -10.13
C LEU A 477 10.72 -23.37 -9.60
N ALA A 478 11.63 -23.58 -8.66
CA ALA A 478 12.56 -22.54 -8.21
C ALA A 478 13.97 -23.07 -8.00
N VAL A 479 14.93 -22.22 -8.29
CA VAL A 479 16.35 -22.42 -8.02
C VAL A 479 16.82 -21.30 -7.10
N PHE A 480 17.32 -21.67 -5.92
CA PHE A 480 17.92 -20.78 -4.94
C PHE A 480 19.42 -21.09 -4.87
N GLY A 481 20.25 -20.18 -5.35
CA GLY A 481 21.71 -20.26 -5.27
C GLY A 481 22.22 -20.13 -3.83
N ASP A 482 23.51 -20.40 -3.61
CA ASP A 482 24.09 -20.41 -2.27
C ASP A 482 23.98 -19.04 -1.61
N ARG A 483 23.70 -18.99 -0.30
CA ARG A 483 23.65 -17.79 0.52
C ARG A 483 22.65 -16.72 0.05
N CYS A 484 21.74 -17.05 -0.87
CA CYS A 484 20.73 -16.10 -1.30
C CYS A 484 19.72 -15.84 -0.17
N THR A 485 19.19 -14.63 -0.15
CA THR A 485 18.26 -14.17 0.88
C THR A 485 16.97 -13.70 0.23
N VAL A 486 15.85 -14.27 0.65
CA VAL A 486 14.51 -13.83 0.28
C VAL A 486 13.84 -13.28 1.54
N GLU A 487 13.60 -11.98 1.54
CA GLU A 487 13.03 -11.25 2.68
C GLU A 487 11.52 -11.56 2.86
N PRO A 488 10.90 -11.11 3.97
CA PRO A 488 9.47 -11.35 4.23
C PRO A 488 8.55 -10.77 3.15
N GLU A 489 7.41 -11.44 2.94
CA GLU A 489 6.33 -10.96 2.06
C GLU A 489 6.72 -10.82 0.58
N VAL A 490 7.81 -11.47 0.15
CA VAL A 490 8.14 -11.62 -1.26
C VAL A 490 7.18 -12.63 -1.88
N ASP A 491 6.52 -12.24 -2.97
CA ASP A 491 5.73 -13.15 -3.77
C ASP A 491 6.63 -13.98 -4.68
N LEU A 492 6.76 -15.26 -4.33
CA LEU A 492 7.48 -16.29 -5.08
C LEU A 492 6.53 -17.39 -5.57
N ALA A 493 5.27 -17.08 -5.91
CA ALA A 493 4.30 -18.10 -6.32
C ALA A 493 4.79 -18.98 -7.49
N GLY A 494 5.58 -18.40 -8.42
CA GLY A 494 6.06 -19.11 -9.61
C GLY A 494 4.95 -19.41 -10.63
N TRP A 495 3.78 -18.82 -10.42
CA TRP A 495 2.65 -18.84 -11.32
C TRP A 495 1.77 -17.61 -11.10
N TRP A 496 0.96 -17.24 -12.10
CA TRP A 496 -0.11 -16.25 -11.95
C TRP A 496 -1.26 -16.56 -12.90
N LEU A 497 -2.46 -16.06 -12.54
CA LEU A 497 -3.64 -16.17 -13.38
C LEU A 497 -3.85 -14.87 -14.14
N ASP A 498 -3.93 -15.02 -15.45
CA ASP A 498 -4.17 -13.97 -16.41
C ASP A 498 -5.45 -14.32 -17.17
N GLY A 499 -6.59 -13.75 -16.76
CA GLY A 499 -7.90 -14.12 -17.28
C GLY A 499 -8.27 -15.60 -17.05
N ASP A 500 -8.38 -16.34 -18.16
CA ASP A 500 -8.64 -17.77 -18.26
C ASP A 500 -7.37 -18.60 -18.51
N VAL A 501 -6.19 -17.97 -18.44
CA VAL A 501 -4.88 -18.61 -18.60
C VAL A 501 -4.11 -18.58 -17.27
N LEU A 502 -3.57 -19.72 -16.89
CA LEU A 502 -2.60 -19.89 -15.83
C LEU A 502 -1.21 -19.90 -16.45
N ARG A 503 -0.35 -18.93 -16.11
CA ARG A 503 1.06 -18.96 -16.53
C ARG A 503 1.91 -19.50 -15.40
N VAL A 504 2.75 -20.49 -15.69
CA VAL A 504 3.69 -21.12 -14.76
C VAL A 504 5.11 -20.91 -15.28
N GLY A 505 6.06 -20.59 -14.41
CA GLY A 505 7.44 -20.35 -14.83
C GLY A 505 8.45 -20.61 -13.72
N THR A 506 9.66 -20.98 -14.12
CA THR A 506 10.75 -21.26 -13.19
C THR A 506 11.39 -19.97 -12.71
N ILE A 507 11.45 -19.77 -11.40
CA ILE A 507 12.14 -18.64 -10.78
C ILE A 507 13.58 -19.04 -10.48
N HIS A 508 14.54 -18.20 -10.85
CA HIS A 508 15.95 -18.39 -10.49
C HIS A 508 16.43 -17.23 -9.64
N ILE A 509 16.98 -17.52 -8.47
CA ILE A 509 17.62 -16.56 -7.57
C ILE A 509 19.07 -16.99 -7.43
N GLY A 510 19.99 -16.17 -7.94
CA GLY A 510 21.42 -16.44 -7.98
C GLY A 510 22.07 -16.55 -6.60
N THR A 511 23.32 -17.00 -6.61
CA THR A 511 24.19 -17.08 -5.43
C THR A 511 24.44 -15.68 -4.87
N ASP A 512 24.39 -15.52 -3.55
CA ASP A 512 24.52 -14.23 -2.84
C ASP A 512 23.47 -13.15 -3.22
N ALA A 513 22.47 -13.49 -4.06
CA ALA A 513 21.42 -12.56 -4.45
C ALA A 513 20.45 -12.29 -3.30
N ARG A 514 19.86 -11.10 -3.29
CA ARG A 514 18.93 -10.64 -2.25
C ARG A 514 17.65 -10.11 -2.87
N VAL A 515 16.51 -10.57 -2.36
CA VAL A 515 15.19 -10.07 -2.76
C VAL A 515 14.54 -9.39 -1.56
N GLY A 516 14.43 -8.06 -1.63
CA GLY A 516 13.91 -7.20 -0.58
C GLY A 516 12.43 -7.44 -0.28
N ALA A 517 12.01 -7.08 0.93
CA ALA A 517 10.67 -7.40 1.45
C ALA A 517 9.56 -6.84 0.55
N ARG A 518 8.40 -7.51 0.51
CA ARG A 518 7.21 -7.06 -0.27
C ARG A 518 7.44 -6.91 -1.78
N SER A 519 8.46 -7.55 -2.31
CA SER A 519 8.71 -7.56 -3.76
C SER A 519 7.92 -8.68 -4.44
N THR A 520 7.62 -8.51 -5.72
CA THR A 520 6.97 -9.54 -6.54
C THR A 520 7.96 -10.07 -7.57
N VAL A 521 8.13 -11.39 -7.65
CA VAL A 521 9.01 -12.04 -8.62
C VAL A 521 8.14 -12.86 -9.59
N LEU A 522 8.02 -12.39 -10.83
CA LEU A 522 7.15 -13.02 -11.82
C LEU A 522 7.67 -14.41 -12.25
N PRO A 523 6.76 -15.31 -12.69
CA PRO A 523 7.17 -16.61 -13.21
C PRO A 523 8.10 -16.48 -14.42
N GLY A 524 9.20 -17.24 -14.41
CA GLY A 524 10.15 -17.33 -15.52
C GLY A 524 11.33 -16.37 -15.43
N VAL A 525 11.39 -15.49 -14.41
CA VAL A 525 12.49 -14.54 -14.26
C VAL A 525 13.72 -15.18 -13.62
N ARG A 526 14.89 -14.61 -13.95
CA ARG A 526 16.19 -14.98 -13.38
C ARG A 526 16.84 -13.76 -12.75
N ILE A 527 17.21 -13.87 -11.48
CA ILE A 527 17.99 -12.88 -10.74
C ILE A 527 19.43 -13.39 -10.70
N GLY A 528 20.36 -12.60 -11.24
CA GLY A 528 21.77 -12.94 -11.31
C GLY A 528 22.45 -13.00 -9.94
N ASP A 529 23.65 -13.58 -9.90
CA ASP A 529 24.43 -13.72 -8.68
C ASP A 529 24.79 -12.35 -8.08
N GLY A 530 24.69 -12.23 -6.75
CA GLY A 530 24.97 -10.99 -6.01
C GLY A 530 24.06 -9.82 -6.33
N ALA A 531 22.99 -10.01 -7.10
CA ALA A 531 22.03 -8.94 -7.41
C ALA A 531 21.17 -8.60 -6.19
N GLU A 532 20.84 -7.33 -6.01
CA GLU A 532 20.02 -6.84 -4.90
C GLU A 532 18.73 -6.20 -5.42
N ILE A 533 17.58 -6.78 -5.10
CA ILE A 533 16.27 -6.18 -5.37
C ILE A 533 15.82 -5.40 -4.14
N LEU A 534 15.59 -4.10 -4.27
CA LEU A 534 15.11 -3.27 -3.17
C LEU A 534 13.65 -3.59 -2.80
N PRO A 535 13.24 -3.38 -1.53
CA PRO A 535 11.88 -3.67 -1.07
C PRO A 535 10.80 -3.00 -1.92
N GLY A 536 9.67 -3.70 -2.12
CA GLY A 536 8.52 -3.18 -2.87
C GLY A 536 8.70 -3.13 -4.39
N SER A 537 9.69 -3.85 -4.94
CA SER A 537 9.96 -3.87 -6.38
C SER A 537 9.22 -5.00 -7.11
N CYS A 538 8.98 -4.84 -8.41
CA CYS A 538 8.38 -5.88 -9.25
C CYS A 538 9.39 -6.36 -10.29
N VAL A 539 9.82 -7.61 -10.17
CA VAL A 539 10.78 -8.26 -11.06
C VAL A 539 10.01 -8.96 -12.17
N THR A 540 9.92 -8.30 -13.32
CA THR A 540 9.21 -8.79 -14.52
C THR A 540 10.16 -9.35 -15.58
N THR A 541 11.45 -9.04 -15.48
CA THR A 541 12.49 -9.41 -16.45
C THR A 541 13.70 -10.01 -15.74
N THR A 542 14.62 -10.58 -16.53
CA THR A 542 15.90 -11.09 -16.03
C THR A 542 16.75 -9.94 -15.51
N VAL A 543 17.31 -10.12 -14.32
CA VAL A 543 18.13 -9.14 -13.61
C VAL A 543 19.61 -9.54 -13.70
N PRO A 544 20.48 -8.68 -14.24
CA PRO A 544 21.93 -8.87 -14.23
C PRO A 544 22.54 -9.06 -12.83
N ALA A 545 23.70 -9.72 -12.79
CA ALA A 545 24.46 -10.00 -11.56
C ALA A 545 25.10 -8.73 -10.96
N GLY A 546 25.31 -8.73 -9.64
CA GLY A 546 26.15 -7.77 -8.91
C GLY A 546 25.64 -6.32 -8.84
N ARG A 547 24.41 -6.06 -9.29
CA ARG A 547 23.82 -4.71 -9.30
C ARG A 547 22.55 -4.65 -8.46
N ARG A 548 22.19 -3.43 -8.07
CA ARG A 548 21.02 -3.14 -7.26
C ARG A 548 19.89 -2.61 -8.15
N TYR A 549 18.67 -3.07 -7.91
CA TYR A 549 17.49 -2.76 -8.72
C TYR A 549 16.30 -2.35 -7.87
N ALA A 550 15.48 -1.42 -8.39
CA ALA A 550 14.29 -0.92 -7.68
C ALA A 550 13.12 -0.62 -8.63
N GLY A 551 11.91 -0.59 -8.08
CA GLY A 551 10.73 0.01 -8.73
C GLY A 551 9.89 -0.93 -9.59
N THR A 552 8.91 -0.32 -10.27
CA THR A 552 8.00 -0.96 -11.24
C THR A 552 7.71 0.06 -12.36
N PRO A 553 8.35 -0.02 -13.53
CA PRO A 553 9.27 -1.07 -13.96
C PRO A 553 10.60 -1.03 -13.20
N LEU A 554 11.25 -2.19 -13.16
CA LEU A 554 12.53 -2.38 -12.47
C LEU A 554 13.65 -1.59 -13.19
N HIS A 555 14.41 -0.79 -12.47
CA HIS A 555 15.58 -0.06 -12.98
C HIS A 555 16.80 -0.24 -12.08
N ASP A 556 17.98 -0.13 -12.66
CA ASP A 556 19.28 -0.19 -11.97
C ASP A 556 19.49 1.08 -11.14
N VAL A 557 19.86 0.92 -9.88
CA VAL A 557 20.07 2.01 -8.92
C VAL A 557 21.50 2.08 -8.39
N GLY A 558 22.40 1.17 -8.79
CA GLY A 558 23.79 1.21 -8.35
C GLY A 558 24.43 -0.16 -8.11
N ALA A 559 25.57 -0.14 -7.43
CA ALA A 559 26.31 -1.36 -7.06
C ALA A 559 25.62 -2.08 -5.89
N ALA A 560 25.59 -3.41 -5.94
CA ALA A 560 25.12 -4.21 -4.82
C ALA A 560 26.08 -4.09 -3.61
N GLY A 561 25.56 -4.17 -2.39
CA GLY A 561 26.36 -4.33 -1.18
C GLY A 561 26.90 -3.04 -0.52
N GLU A 562 26.64 -1.85 -1.07
CA GLU A 562 27.15 -0.58 -0.49
C GLU A 562 26.62 -0.29 0.92
N ASP A 563 25.36 -0.65 1.22
CA ASP A 563 24.65 -0.26 2.46
C ASP A 563 24.33 -1.43 3.38
N TRP A 564 24.62 -2.66 2.94
CA TRP A 564 24.22 -3.86 3.65
C TRP A 564 25.40 -4.50 4.39
N PRO A 565 25.21 -4.93 5.64
CA PRO A 565 26.28 -5.58 6.37
C PRO A 565 26.70 -6.89 5.69
N ALA A 566 27.99 -7.22 5.87
CA ALA A 566 28.53 -8.49 5.42
C ALA A 566 27.76 -9.67 6.05
N PRO A 567 27.52 -10.75 5.30
CA PRO A 567 26.86 -11.94 5.83
C PRO A 567 27.62 -12.49 7.04
N ARG A 568 26.97 -12.56 8.21
CA ARG A 568 27.53 -13.22 9.39
C ARG A 568 27.20 -14.70 9.36
N ARG A 569 28.24 -15.54 9.38
CA ARG A 569 28.14 -17.01 9.26
C ARG A 569 27.55 -17.72 10.48
N ASP A 570 27.61 -17.09 11.66
CA ASP A 570 27.33 -17.82 12.89
C ASP A 570 25.96 -17.55 13.49
N ALA A 571 25.18 -18.63 13.48
CA ALA A 571 23.97 -18.75 14.26
C ALA A 571 23.87 -20.21 14.72
N GLY A 572 24.33 -20.44 15.96
CA GLY A 572 24.52 -21.78 16.52
C GLY A 572 23.28 -22.68 16.40
N ARG A 573 23.54 -23.97 16.13
CA ARG A 573 22.53 -25.04 15.95
C ARG A 573 21.43 -25.05 17.02
N ARG A 574 21.70 -24.53 18.23
CA ARG A 574 20.72 -24.34 19.31
C ARG A 574 19.46 -23.58 18.88
N TRP A 575 19.57 -22.58 18.00
CA TRP A 575 18.41 -21.81 17.55
C TRP A 575 17.47 -22.65 16.68
N ASN A 576 17.96 -23.66 15.96
CA ASN A 576 17.11 -24.57 15.21
C ASN A 576 16.15 -25.33 16.13
N LEU A 577 16.61 -25.73 17.31
CA LEU A 577 15.76 -26.36 18.32
C LEU A 577 14.71 -25.36 18.83
N VAL A 578 15.11 -24.14 19.18
CA VAL A 578 14.20 -23.09 19.68
C VAL A 578 13.10 -22.78 18.66
N TYR A 579 13.43 -22.61 17.38
CA TYR A 579 12.42 -22.42 16.32
C TYR A 579 11.50 -23.63 16.18
N THR A 580 12.03 -24.86 16.27
CA THR A 580 11.22 -26.09 16.17
C THR A 580 10.22 -26.22 17.31
N VAL A 581 10.67 -26.01 18.55
CA VAL A 581 9.80 -26.04 19.74
C VAL A 581 8.76 -24.92 19.66
N SER A 582 9.15 -23.72 19.22
CA SER A 582 8.23 -22.60 19.04
C SER A 582 7.16 -22.90 17.99
N LEU A 583 7.52 -23.54 16.87
CA LEU A 583 6.58 -23.97 15.84
C LEU A 583 5.55 -24.98 16.35
N MET A 584 5.99 -25.92 17.19
CA MET A 584 5.10 -26.89 17.83
C MET A 584 4.17 -26.20 18.82
N GLY A 585 4.71 -25.31 19.66
CA GLY A 585 3.92 -24.51 20.61
C GLY A 585 2.87 -23.66 19.91
N LEU A 586 3.24 -22.93 18.85
CA LEU A 586 2.31 -22.11 18.07
C LEU A 586 1.19 -22.93 17.42
N ALA A 587 1.50 -24.14 16.93
CA ALA A 587 0.52 -25.02 16.31
C ALA A 587 -0.46 -25.63 17.33
N ALA A 588 0.02 -25.93 18.55
CA ALA A 588 -0.79 -26.49 19.62
C ALA A 588 -1.55 -25.44 20.44
N LEU A 589 -1.12 -24.18 20.43
CA LEU A 589 -1.62 -23.11 21.30
C LEU A 589 -3.16 -22.96 21.29
N PRO A 590 -3.87 -22.90 20.14
CA PRO A 590 -5.33 -22.74 20.14
C PRO A 590 -6.05 -23.93 20.79
N VAL A 591 -5.52 -25.13 20.61
CA VAL A 591 -6.10 -26.36 21.17
C VAL A 591 -5.86 -26.42 22.67
N LEU A 592 -4.61 -26.21 23.11
CA LEU A 592 -4.24 -26.25 24.52
C LEU A 592 -5.00 -25.21 25.34
N LEU A 593 -5.22 -24.01 24.79
CA LEU A 593 -5.98 -22.95 25.43
C LEU A 593 -7.50 -23.14 25.37
N SER A 594 -8.01 -24.17 24.71
CA SER A 594 -9.44 -24.52 24.79
C SER A 594 -9.73 -25.56 25.87
N ILE A 595 -8.75 -26.36 26.29
CA ILE A 595 -8.93 -27.46 27.25
C ILE A 595 -9.59 -27.01 28.57
N PRO A 596 -9.16 -25.92 29.25
CA PRO A 596 -9.80 -25.51 30.50
C PRO A 596 -11.29 -25.16 30.35
N TRP A 597 -11.67 -24.62 29.20
CA TRP A 597 -13.05 -24.25 28.89
C TRP A 597 -13.91 -25.45 28.52
N MET A 598 -13.29 -26.47 27.91
CA MET A 598 -13.94 -27.76 27.68
C MET A 598 -14.17 -28.51 28.99
N LEU A 599 -13.19 -28.49 29.92
CA LEU A 599 -13.34 -29.04 31.28
C LEU A 599 -14.45 -28.34 32.06
N LEU A 600 -14.53 -27.00 31.98
CA LEU A 600 -15.63 -26.25 32.59
C LEU A 600 -16.99 -26.64 31.99
N ALA A 601 -17.07 -26.78 30.66
CA ALA A 601 -18.29 -27.20 30.00
C ALA A 601 -18.73 -28.60 30.44
N TYR A 602 -17.79 -29.54 30.55
CA TYR A 602 -18.02 -30.88 31.09
C TYR A 602 -18.52 -30.83 32.53
N TYR A 603 -17.83 -30.08 33.41
CA TYR A 603 -18.19 -29.96 34.82
C TYR A 603 -19.64 -29.48 35.02
N LEU A 604 -20.15 -28.63 34.14
CA LEU A 604 -21.50 -28.09 34.21
C LEU A 604 -22.59 -29.07 33.75
N VAL A 605 -22.24 -30.14 33.05
CA VAL A 605 -23.20 -31.10 32.48
C VAL A 605 -22.99 -32.54 32.97
N ARG A 606 -21.94 -32.79 33.75
CA ARG A 606 -21.59 -34.14 34.23
C ARG A 606 -22.67 -34.81 35.10
N ASP A 607 -23.49 -34.01 35.77
CA ASP A 607 -24.55 -34.48 36.67
C ASP A 607 -25.89 -34.69 35.94
N ASP A 608 -25.93 -34.49 34.61
CA ASP A 608 -27.15 -34.67 33.82
C ASP A 608 -27.47 -36.16 33.59
N GLU A 609 -28.66 -36.58 34.02
CA GLU A 609 -29.08 -37.98 33.94
C GLU A 609 -29.38 -38.49 32.51
N THR A 610 -29.54 -37.58 31.53
CA THR A 610 -29.85 -37.95 30.14
C THR A 610 -29.02 -37.16 29.14
N LEU A 611 -28.68 -37.81 28.02
CA LEU A 611 -27.97 -37.17 26.90
C LEU A 611 -28.70 -35.94 26.37
N ASN A 612 -30.03 -35.95 26.34
CA ASN A 612 -30.81 -34.80 25.88
C ASN A 612 -30.71 -33.61 26.83
N ALA A 613 -30.67 -33.84 28.14
CA ALA A 613 -30.44 -32.79 29.13
C ALA A 613 -29.03 -32.21 28.98
N ALA A 614 -28.02 -33.08 28.90
CA ALA A 614 -26.63 -32.67 28.66
C ALA A 614 -26.45 -31.87 27.36
N LEU A 615 -27.08 -32.30 26.26
CA LEU A 615 -27.06 -31.56 24.99
C LEU A 615 -27.76 -30.20 25.11
N GLY A 616 -28.87 -30.12 25.84
CA GLY A 616 -29.57 -28.88 26.12
C GLY A 616 -28.70 -27.87 26.88
N HIS A 617 -28.05 -28.32 27.95
CA HIS A 617 -27.13 -27.49 28.73
C HIS A 617 -25.86 -27.12 27.95
N LEU A 618 -25.26 -28.07 27.22
CA LEU A 618 -24.11 -27.80 26.35
C LEU A 618 -24.42 -26.73 25.31
N LEU A 619 -25.63 -26.69 24.75
CA LEU A 619 -26.03 -25.67 23.78
C LEU A 619 -26.00 -24.25 24.37
N LEU A 620 -26.21 -24.10 25.68
CA LEU A 620 -26.10 -22.84 26.42
C LEU A 620 -24.66 -22.54 26.86
N VAL A 621 -23.91 -23.57 27.27
CA VAL A 621 -22.57 -23.43 27.86
C VAL A 621 -21.47 -23.29 26.81
N VAL A 622 -21.56 -24.00 25.68
CA VAL A 622 -20.54 -23.99 24.62
C VAL A 622 -20.25 -22.58 24.07
N PRO A 623 -21.25 -21.71 23.79
CA PRO A 623 -20.98 -20.33 23.40
C PRO A 623 -20.16 -19.56 24.43
N VAL A 624 -20.49 -19.70 25.73
CA VAL A 624 -19.78 -19.03 26.83
C VAL A 624 -18.35 -19.57 26.97
N ALA A 625 -18.18 -20.89 26.94
CA ALA A 625 -16.88 -21.54 26.96
C ALA A 625 -16.01 -21.13 25.76
N THR A 626 -16.61 -20.99 24.58
CA THR A 626 -15.93 -20.51 23.37
C THR A 626 -15.46 -19.06 23.54
N VAL A 627 -16.29 -18.17 24.06
CA VAL A 627 -15.90 -16.79 24.36
C VAL A 627 -14.76 -16.77 25.38
N GLY A 628 -14.83 -17.59 26.42
CA GLY A 628 -13.75 -17.76 27.40
C GLY A 628 -12.42 -18.20 26.75
N ALA A 629 -12.46 -19.22 25.89
CA ALA A 629 -11.29 -19.71 25.17
C ALA A 629 -10.68 -18.64 24.26
N VAL A 630 -11.53 -17.88 23.56
CA VAL A 630 -11.13 -16.75 22.70
C VAL A 630 -10.45 -15.65 23.52
N VAL A 631 -11.02 -15.26 24.68
CA VAL A 631 -10.45 -14.25 25.58
C VAL A 631 -9.11 -14.73 26.17
N MET A 632 -9.02 -16.00 26.57
CA MET A 632 -7.79 -16.57 27.10
C MET A 632 -6.70 -16.61 26.03
N TYR A 633 -7.02 -17.07 24.81
CA TYR A 633 -6.11 -17.05 23.67
C TYR A 633 -5.63 -15.63 23.36
N ALA A 634 -6.53 -14.65 23.31
CA ALA A 634 -6.20 -13.24 23.09
C ALA A 634 -5.24 -12.70 24.17
N SER A 635 -5.50 -13.02 25.44
CA SER A 635 -4.69 -12.58 26.58
C SER A 635 -3.27 -13.19 26.54
N VAL A 636 -3.17 -14.49 26.26
CA VAL A 636 -1.89 -15.19 26.12
C VAL A 636 -1.09 -14.65 24.94
N VAL A 637 -1.74 -14.39 23.79
CA VAL A 637 -1.07 -13.78 22.63
C VAL A 637 -0.50 -12.41 23.00
N VAL A 638 -1.27 -11.54 23.66
CA VAL A 638 -0.78 -10.22 24.10
C VAL A 638 0.41 -10.38 25.06
N ALA A 639 0.32 -11.28 26.04
CA ALA A 639 1.41 -11.53 26.98
C ALA A 639 2.69 -12.00 26.27
N LEU A 640 2.58 -12.99 25.38
CA LEU A 640 3.71 -13.53 24.62
C LEU A 640 4.32 -12.48 23.67
N VAL A 641 3.51 -11.69 22.98
CA VAL A 641 3.98 -10.59 22.12
C VAL A 641 4.72 -9.53 22.93
N ARG A 642 4.20 -9.15 24.10
CA ARG A 642 4.88 -8.19 24.99
C ARG A 642 6.20 -8.74 25.51
N LEU A 643 6.22 -10.01 25.93
CA LEU A 643 7.43 -10.69 26.41
C LEU A 643 8.47 -10.81 25.29
N ALA A 644 8.07 -11.22 24.09
CA ALA A 644 8.96 -11.29 22.92
C ALA A 644 9.50 -9.90 22.54
N GLY A 645 8.69 -8.85 22.71
CA GLY A 645 9.10 -7.46 22.51
C GLY A 645 10.16 -6.95 23.49
N LEU A 646 10.37 -7.62 24.64
CA LEU A 646 11.38 -7.21 25.62
C LEU A 646 12.80 -7.39 25.08
N GLY A 647 13.43 -6.27 24.73
CA GLY A 647 14.80 -6.22 24.21
C GLY A 647 14.92 -6.27 22.69
N ILE A 648 13.82 -6.08 21.95
CA ILE A 648 13.90 -5.69 20.54
C ILE A 648 14.25 -4.20 20.52
N ALA A 649 15.40 -3.86 19.94
CA ALA A 649 15.85 -2.48 19.75
C ALA A 649 16.29 -2.30 18.30
N ASP A 650 16.30 -1.06 17.80
CA ASP A 650 16.72 -0.76 16.44
C ASP A 650 18.19 -1.15 16.22
N GLY A 651 18.46 -1.83 15.11
CA GLY A 651 19.82 -2.29 14.77
C GLY A 651 19.84 -3.53 13.89
N MET A 652 21.05 -3.98 13.55
CA MET A 652 21.29 -5.16 12.73
C MET A 652 21.62 -6.37 13.61
N TYR A 653 20.80 -7.42 13.52
CA TYR A 653 20.94 -8.64 14.31
C TYR A 653 21.13 -9.86 13.42
N PRO A 654 21.86 -10.90 13.88
CA PRO A 654 21.96 -12.16 13.15
C PRO A 654 20.58 -12.81 12.94
N ALA A 655 20.33 -13.31 11.73
CA ALA A 655 19.06 -13.92 11.33
C ALA A 655 18.65 -15.13 12.18
N ARG A 656 19.61 -15.84 12.80
CA ARG A 656 19.32 -16.82 13.84
C ARG A 656 20.01 -16.43 15.15
N GLY A 657 19.32 -15.57 15.88
CA GLY A 657 19.69 -15.04 17.18
C GLY A 657 18.43 -14.71 17.99
N ARG A 658 18.61 -14.25 19.23
CA ARG A 658 17.48 -13.96 20.12
C ARG A 658 16.53 -12.92 19.54
N VAL A 659 17.06 -11.80 19.05
CA VAL A 659 16.23 -10.71 18.52
C VAL A 659 15.47 -11.15 17.26
N ALA A 660 16.13 -11.86 16.33
CA ALA A 660 15.46 -12.41 15.14
C ALA A 660 14.38 -13.44 15.50
N TRP A 661 14.60 -14.28 16.52
CA TRP A 661 13.59 -15.21 17.03
C TRP A 661 12.41 -14.46 17.67
N CYS A 662 12.66 -13.43 18.47
CA CYS A 662 11.60 -12.60 19.05
C CYS A 662 10.76 -11.91 17.97
N VAL A 663 11.39 -11.32 16.96
CA VAL A 663 10.70 -10.68 15.82
C VAL A 663 9.85 -11.71 15.07
N TRP A 664 10.43 -12.88 14.76
CA TRP A 664 9.71 -13.98 14.12
C TRP A 664 8.53 -14.46 14.97
N LEU A 665 8.73 -14.67 16.27
CA LEU A 665 7.67 -15.15 17.17
C LEU A 665 6.51 -14.15 17.25
N THR A 666 6.83 -12.86 17.37
CA THR A 666 5.83 -11.79 17.35
C THR A 666 5.05 -11.78 16.04
N ASP A 667 5.71 -11.83 14.88
CA ASP A 667 5.02 -11.91 13.58
C ASP A 667 4.09 -13.13 13.52
N ARG A 668 4.55 -14.30 13.96
CA ARG A 668 3.74 -15.53 13.96
C ARG A 668 2.55 -15.47 14.88
N LEU A 669 2.71 -14.95 16.09
CA LEU A 669 1.62 -14.78 17.05
C LEU A 669 0.56 -13.82 16.52
N VAL A 670 0.98 -12.66 16.00
CA VAL A 670 0.07 -11.66 15.43
C VAL A 670 -0.65 -12.22 14.20
N ARG A 671 0.05 -12.88 13.27
CA ARG A 671 -0.59 -13.51 12.11
C ARG A 671 -1.56 -14.62 12.51
N SER A 672 -1.18 -15.49 13.43
CA SER A 672 -2.05 -16.56 13.93
C SER A 672 -3.31 -15.99 14.59
N SER A 673 -3.17 -14.89 15.36
CA SER A 673 -4.29 -14.21 15.98
C SER A 673 -5.31 -13.66 14.98
N ARG A 674 -4.88 -13.22 13.79
CA ARG A 674 -5.82 -12.77 12.74
C ARG A 674 -6.74 -13.87 12.24
N VAL A 675 -6.29 -15.12 12.30
CA VAL A 675 -7.08 -16.29 11.90
C VAL A 675 -7.96 -16.75 13.05
N ASN A 676 -7.37 -16.98 14.23
CA ASN A 676 -8.09 -17.56 15.38
C ASN A 676 -9.01 -16.55 16.09
N LEU A 677 -8.72 -15.25 15.99
CA LEU A 677 -9.52 -14.15 16.55
C LEU A 677 -10.15 -13.30 15.44
N PHE A 678 -10.48 -13.92 14.29
CA PHE A 678 -11.07 -13.19 13.16
C PHE A 678 -12.30 -12.34 13.54
N PRO A 679 -13.26 -12.81 14.36
CA PRO A 679 -14.39 -11.97 14.79
C PRO A 679 -13.96 -10.70 15.51
N LEU A 680 -12.94 -10.79 16.37
CA LEU A 680 -12.39 -9.64 17.08
C LEU A 680 -11.70 -8.66 16.12
N TYR A 681 -10.97 -9.17 15.12
CA TYR A 681 -10.32 -8.38 14.08
C TYR A 681 -11.31 -7.74 13.08
N ALA A 682 -12.47 -8.36 12.87
CA ALA A 682 -13.55 -7.86 12.02
C ALA A 682 -14.54 -6.95 12.78
N SER A 683 -14.26 -6.61 14.03
CA SER A 683 -15.16 -5.83 14.90
C SER A 683 -14.61 -4.43 15.23
N LEU A 684 -15.44 -3.62 15.90
CA LEU A 684 -15.04 -2.33 16.47
C LEU A 684 -13.96 -2.45 17.58
N ALA A 685 -13.65 -3.66 18.05
CA ALA A 685 -12.60 -3.90 19.04
C ALA A 685 -11.17 -3.87 18.46
N THR A 686 -11.02 -3.91 17.13
CA THR A 686 -9.71 -3.97 16.45
C THR A 686 -8.72 -2.89 16.88
N PRO A 687 -9.10 -1.59 17.02
CA PRO A 687 -8.17 -0.57 17.49
C PRO A 687 -7.64 -0.85 18.91
N SER A 688 -8.50 -1.33 19.81
CA SER A 688 -8.12 -1.68 21.18
C SER A 688 -7.21 -2.90 21.22
N TRP A 689 -7.50 -3.91 20.38
CA TRP A 689 -6.62 -5.07 20.19
C TRP A 689 -5.23 -4.68 19.71
N LEU A 690 -5.13 -3.85 18.67
CA LEU A 690 -3.84 -3.39 18.14
C LEU A 690 -3.06 -2.55 19.17
N ARG A 691 -3.75 -1.75 19.99
CA ARG A 691 -3.12 -0.99 21.08
C ARG A 691 -2.59 -1.90 22.19
N ALA A 692 -3.24 -3.03 22.49
CA ALA A 692 -2.81 -3.95 23.54
C ALA A 692 -1.40 -4.51 23.30
N HIS A 693 -0.99 -4.64 22.04
CA HIS A 693 0.36 -5.11 21.64
C HIS A 693 1.44 -4.05 21.77
N ARG A 694 1.11 -2.77 21.97
CA ARG A 694 2.14 -1.72 22.08
C ARG A 694 3.00 -1.97 23.33
N PRO A 695 4.34 -1.99 23.21
CA PRO A 695 5.19 -2.01 24.38
C PRO A 695 4.90 -0.76 25.24
N GLN A 696 4.84 -0.92 26.56
CA GLN A 696 4.81 0.23 27.46
C GLN A 696 6.06 1.06 27.18
N ARG A 697 5.87 2.30 26.72
CA ARG A 697 6.98 3.24 26.53
C ARG A 697 7.69 3.38 27.87
N ARG A 698 8.86 2.75 28.02
CA ARG A 698 9.89 3.38 28.85
C ARG A 698 10.19 4.70 28.15
N SER A 699 10.06 5.80 28.86
CA SER A 699 10.50 7.11 28.42
C SER A 699 11.96 7.00 28.00
N PHE A 700 12.20 6.80 26.71
CA PHE A 700 13.52 7.01 26.14
C PHE A 700 13.76 8.52 26.28
N HIS A 701 14.53 8.90 27.30
CA HIS A 701 15.30 10.14 27.21
C HIS A 701 16.13 10.00 25.94
N SER A 702 15.78 10.76 24.92
CA SER A 702 16.58 10.93 23.73
C SER A 702 17.89 11.58 24.14
N GLY A 703 18.88 10.77 24.48
CA GLY A 703 20.27 11.20 24.43
C GLY A 703 20.53 11.68 23.01
N HIS A 704 20.93 12.94 22.89
CA HIS A 704 21.26 13.63 21.65
C HIS A 704 21.96 12.73 20.64
N ILE A 705 21.27 12.40 19.55
CA ILE A 705 21.93 12.03 18.30
C ILE A 705 22.10 13.35 17.55
N ALA A 706 23.30 13.92 17.63
CA ALA A 706 23.68 15.05 16.80
C ALA A 706 23.60 14.64 15.31
N PRO A 707 23.16 15.53 14.41
CA PRO A 707 23.13 15.24 12.98
C PRO A 707 24.55 14.94 12.47
N VAL A 708 24.69 13.82 11.76
CA VAL A 708 25.92 13.45 11.07
C VAL A 708 26.14 14.40 9.91
N ASP A 709 27.19 15.21 10.00
CA ASP A 709 27.73 16.04 8.93
C ASP A 709 28.17 15.15 7.74
N PRO A 710 27.76 15.43 6.48
CA PRO A 710 28.14 14.60 5.32
C PRO A 710 29.65 14.57 5.01
N GLY A 711 30.49 15.29 5.75
CA GLY A 711 31.91 15.51 5.41
C GLY A 711 32.98 14.64 6.08
N GLU A 712 32.71 13.89 7.16
CA GLU A 712 33.80 13.24 7.93
C GLU A 712 33.89 11.72 7.76
N ARG A 713 34.87 11.27 6.95
CA ARG A 713 35.37 9.89 6.95
C ARG A 713 36.02 9.58 8.30
N ARG A 714 35.30 8.97 9.25
CA ARG A 714 35.93 8.39 10.46
C ARG A 714 36.17 6.89 10.27
N ARG A 715 37.45 6.54 10.15
CA ARG A 715 37.97 5.18 10.36
C ARG A 715 37.66 4.78 11.81
N PHE A 716 36.89 3.71 12.01
CA PHE A 716 36.79 3.08 13.33
C PHE A 716 37.90 2.02 13.46
N PRO A 717 38.70 2.02 14.54
CA PRO A 717 39.60 0.92 14.84
C PRO A 717 38.82 -0.24 15.45
N CYS A 718 39.13 -1.46 15.02
CA CYS A 718 38.66 -2.69 15.63
C CYS A 718 39.13 -2.80 17.08
N ARG A 719 38.21 -3.13 17.99
CA ARG A 719 38.43 -4.05 19.12
C ARG A 719 37.13 -4.78 19.46
#